data_AF-A0A4Y2KGK0-F1
#
_entry.id   AF-A0A4Y2KGK0-F1
#
_cell.length_a   1.000
_cell.length_b   1.000
_cell.length_c   1.000
_cell.angle_alpha   90.00
_cell.angle_beta   90.00
_cell.angle_gamma   90.00
#
_symmetry.space_group_name_H-M   'P 1'
#
loop_
_entity.id
_entity.type
_entity.pdbx_description
1 polymer ?
#
loop_
_entity_poly.entity_id
_entity_poly.type
_entity_poly.pdbx_seq_one_letter_code
_entity_poly.pdbx_strand_id
1 'polypeptide(L)'
;MVMLNCLRNADHGKVETKHAYLNILTRGDLSSLVWVDSSLKYFKKTADIILCQVYYAPLNFRDVMLASGKLPLDSLPGDLALQDCILGLEFSGRLENGQRVMGLVPAKGVATTVAADPNFMWEVPDDWTLEEASTVPVAYSTAYYALIMRGNLRKGERVLIHSGSGGVGQAAIAIALSLGCEVFTTVGSSEKREFLKKRFNELQDRNFCNSRDTSFEQYILNATNGEGVDVILNSLAEEKLKATLNCLAQQGRFLEIGKYDLSNNSPLGMAIFLKNILFHGILLDALFEYKSYSSRAKKEVVQLVKAGIANGTVKPLNSILFDSDQSEQAFRFMASGKHIGKVVIKIKDEETQKKVVPTHKKINALSRTICNPEKSYVIIGGLGGFGLELCQWLVERGARHVVLTSRSGLKTGYQKLCMNRWKKENINIIVSKLNAAKMDDAKALLKMAAEIKPVAAIFNLALVLRDSFMENQTIENFKEVCESKATSTLNLDEASRELCPEVDWFVCFSSVSCGRGNAGQSNYGYANSVMERICEERTKQGLPGLAIQWGAVGDVGVFEVAVGSDVANGGIIPQRINSCLTVLDKFLQQNQPVVSSFVPYKPSETTTKKASKHNVLSTIGNIFGIKDMSAINTETSLGELGMDSLMAVEVKQFLERDFHLVLAIPELRQLKVKDMKKLEGAGEKTKIAIISESKTKPTSGSTSKSNPKVAEKIPGHFSSLTSKQLVPVEPIIQMNSSKTGIPLFIVHPIEGSVAMLNSIAQLINFPVYGIQCTPEAPSESIEQLAAWYWKVSVLYLYFFFHQTGHFT
;
A
#
# COMPACT_ATOMS: atom_id res chain seq x y z
N MET A 1 -8.45 -4.97 -35.33
CA MET A 1 -9.62 -5.00 -34.43
C MET A 1 -9.68 -6.36 -33.75
N VAL A 2 -8.75 -6.62 -32.82
CA VAL A 2 -8.86 -7.71 -31.83
C VAL A 2 -9.22 -7.00 -30.53
N MET A 3 -10.53 -6.93 -30.29
CA MET A 3 -11.13 -6.33 -29.11
C MET A 3 -10.63 -7.06 -27.85
N LEU A 4 -10.45 -6.31 -26.76
CA LEU A 4 -10.26 -6.77 -25.38
C LEU A 4 -11.34 -7.77 -24.85
N ASN A 5 -12.24 -8.27 -25.70
CA ASN A 5 -13.31 -9.19 -25.34
C ASN A 5 -12.88 -10.66 -25.21
N CYS A 6 -11.68 -11.05 -25.65
CA CYS A 6 -11.19 -12.43 -25.46
C CYS A 6 -10.59 -12.70 -24.06
N LEU A 7 -10.48 -11.71 -23.18
CA LEU A 7 -9.82 -11.86 -21.87
C LEU A 7 -10.78 -12.13 -20.70
N ARG A 8 -12.06 -12.43 -20.95
CA ARG A 8 -13.03 -12.69 -19.87
C ARG A 8 -13.25 -14.16 -19.50
N ASN A 9 -12.85 -15.14 -20.33
CA ASN A 9 -13.32 -16.53 -20.18
C ASN A 9 -12.26 -17.63 -20.41
N ALA A 10 -11.01 -17.45 -20.01
CA ALA A 10 -10.04 -18.55 -20.00
C ALA A 10 -9.23 -18.52 -18.71
N ASP A 11 -8.92 -19.71 -18.17
CA ASP A 11 -8.03 -20.00 -17.02
C ASP A 11 -6.57 -19.46 -17.18
N HIS A 12 -6.36 -18.45 -18.02
CA HIS A 12 -5.06 -17.85 -18.27
C HIS A 12 -4.53 -17.16 -17.02
N GLY A 13 -3.33 -17.60 -16.62
CA GLY A 13 -2.59 -17.02 -15.52
C GLY A 13 -2.71 -17.78 -14.21
N LYS A 14 -3.14 -19.05 -14.18
CA LYS A 14 -2.92 -19.94 -13.03
C LYS A 14 -1.87 -21.00 -13.34
N VAL A 15 -0.98 -21.26 -12.39
CA VAL A 15 0.04 -22.31 -12.45
C VAL A 15 -0.10 -23.22 -11.24
N GLU A 16 0.13 -24.51 -11.46
CA GLU A 16 0.24 -25.47 -10.38
C GLU A 16 1.65 -25.32 -9.75
N THR A 17 1.71 -24.81 -8.53
CA THR A 17 2.99 -24.52 -7.84
C THR A 17 3.03 -25.16 -6.45
N LYS A 18 4.24 -25.49 -6.00
CA LYS A 18 4.52 -25.93 -4.63
C LYS A 18 4.64 -24.74 -3.67
N HIS A 19 4.94 -23.56 -4.19
CA HIS A 19 5.23 -22.36 -3.40
C HIS A 19 4.20 -21.28 -3.77
N ALA A 20 3.24 -21.05 -2.89
CA ALA A 20 2.21 -20.03 -3.07
C ALA A 20 1.91 -19.33 -1.74
N TYR A 21 1.42 -18.11 -1.83
CA TYR A 21 0.88 -17.36 -0.69
C TYR A 21 -0.48 -16.77 -1.04
N LEU A 22 -1.34 -16.63 -0.04
CA LEU A 22 -2.64 -15.99 -0.20
C LEU A 22 -2.44 -14.47 -0.19
N ASN A 23 -3.03 -13.79 -1.18
CA ASN A 23 -3.01 -12.33 -1.25
C ASN A 23 -4.37 -11.77 -1.64
N ILE A 24 -4.59 -10.50 -1.30
CA ILE A 24 -5.74 -9.74 -1.75
C ILE A 24 -5.33 -8.87 -2.96
N LEU A 25 -6.01 -9.03 -4.09
CA LEU A 25 -5.69 -8.23 -5.29
C LEU A 25 -6.25 -6.81 -5.19
N THR A 26 -7.41 -6.64 -4.56
CA THR A 26 -8.10 -5.36 -4.37
C THR A 26 -8.44 -5.18 -2.90
N ARG A 27 -7.74 -4.26 -2.22
CA ARG A 27 -8.00 -3.97 -0.81
C ARG A 27 -9.41 -3.43 -0.60
N GLY A 28 -10.03 -3.85 0.50
CA GLY A 28 -11.43 -3.58 0.80
C GLY A 28 -12.38 -4.62 0.21
N ASP A 29 -11.94 -5.43 -0.76
CA ASP A 29 -12.76 -6.47 -1.38
C ASP A 29 -12.20 -7.87 -1.09
N LEU A 30 -12.79 -8.54 -0.10
CA LEU A 30 -12.41 -9.90 0.29
C LEU A 30 -12.66 -10.94 -0.81
N SER A 31 -13.51 -10.67 -1.81
CA SER A 31 -13.73 -11.59 -2.94
C SER A 31 -12.52 -11.66 -3.88
N SER A 32 -11.60 -10.69 -3.76
CA SER A 32 -10.36 -10.66 -4.53
C SER A 32 -9.20 -11.44 -3.88
N LEU A 33 -9.47 -12.22 -2.82
CA LEU A 33 -8.51 -13.11 -2.19
C LEU A 33 -8.18 -14.29 -3.12
N VAL A 34 -6.91 -14.42 -3.50
CA VAL A 34 -6.42 -15.48 -4.37
C VAL A 34 -5.05 -15.98 -3.95
N TRP A 35 -4.77 -17.24 -4.25
CA TRP A 35 -3.43 -17.80 -4.16
C TRP A 35 -2.55 -17.22 -5.27
N VAL A 36 -1.33 -16.80 -4.96
CA VAL A 36 -0.35 -16.22 -5.89
C VAL A 36 0.96 -17.01 -5.83
N ASP A 37 1.60 -17.25 -6.97
CA ASP A 37 2.88 -17.94 -7.06
C ASP A 37 3.97 -17.19 -6.27
N SER A 38 4.80 -17.94 -5.55
CA SER A 38 5.77 -17.40 -4.61
C SER A 38 7.18 -17.37 -5.19
N SER A 39 7.93 -16.32 -4.88
CA SER A 39 9.36 -16.22 -5.24
C SER A 39 10.25 -17.24 -4.53
N LEU A 40 9.71 -17.94 -3.52
CA LEU A 40 10.41 -19.01 -2.82
C LEU A 40 10.74 -20.22 -3.71
N LYS A 41 10.22 -20.30 -4.95
CA LYS A 41 10.70 -21.27 -5.94
C LYS A 41 12.19 -21.12 -6.29
N TYR A 42 12.78 -19.93 -6.05
CA TYR A 42 14.21 -19.66 -6.19
C TYR A 42 14.92 -19.53 -4.84
N PHE A 43 14.29 -20.01 -3.76
CA PHE A 43 14.85 -19.90 -2.42
C PHE A 43 16.19 -20.64 -2.33
N LYS A 44 17.18 -19.96 -1.73
CA LYS A 44 18.43 -20.58 -1.27
C LYS A 44 18.53 -20.42 0.23
N LYS A 45 18.85 -21.51 0.92
CA LYS A 45 19.06 -21.51 2.36
C LYS A 45 20.23 -20.60 2.72
N THR A 46 20.01 -19.69 3.67
CA THR A 46 21.06 -18.87 4.29
C THR A 46 21.11 -19.17 5.78
N ALA A 47 22.04 -18.55 6.51
CA ALA A 47 22.14 -18.73 7.96
C ALA A 47 20.94 -18.14 8.71
N ASP A 48 20.33 -17.08 8.17
CA ASP A 48 19.32 -16.27 8.86
C ASP A 48 17.87 -16.66 8.54
N ILE A 49 17.65 -17.47 7.49
CA ILE A 49 16.31 -17.94 7.09
C ILE A 49 16.33 -19.41 6.68
N ILE A 50 15.29 -20.13 7.09
CA ILE A 50 15.07 -21.53 6.75
C ILE A 50 13.69 -21.71 6.12
N LEU A 51 13.60 -22.62 5.15
CA LEU A 51 12.35 -22.95 4.49
C LEU A 51 11.54 -23.90 5.37
N CYS A 52 10.28 -23.54 5.60
CA CYS A 52 9.32 -24.35 6.34
C CYS A 52 8.12 -24.63 5.45
N GLN A 53 7.66 -25.88 5.43
CA GLN A 53 6.38 -26.22 4.82
C GLN A 53 5.26 -25.96 5.82
N VAL A 54 4.26 -25.20 5.41
CA VAL A 54 3.13 -24.81 6.25
C VAL A 54 2.01 -25.85 6.17
N TYR A 55 1.47 -26.19 7.33
CA TYR A 55 0.30 -27.07 7.47
C TYR A 55 -0.91 -26.25 7.89
N TYR A 56 -0.72 -25.35 8.85
CA TYR A 56 -1.77 -24.48 9.37
C TYR A 56 -1.28 -23.04 9.43
N ALA A 57 -2.10 -22.12 8.92
CA ALA A 57 -1.84 -20.69 8.93
C ALA A 57 -2.99 -19.94 9.63
N PRO A 58 -2.81 -19.54 10.89
CA PRO A 58 -3.80 -18.76 11.62
C PRO A 58 -3.95 -17.34 11.10
N LEU A 59 -5.18 -16.86 11.13
CA LEU A 59 -5.50 -15.47 10.87
C LEU A 59 -5.38 -14.63 12.16
N ASN A 60 -4.90 -13.40 11.99
CA ASN A 60 -4.81 -12.39 13.03
C ASN A 60 -5.69 -11.19 12.69
N PHE A 61 -6.06 -10.42 13.71
CA PHE A 61 -6.92 -9.24 13.51
C PHE A 61 -6.29 -8.23 12.54
N ARG A 62 -4.96 -8.14 12.55
CA ARG A 62 -4.16 -7.36 11.57
C ARG A 62 -4.46 -7.77 10.13
N ASP A 63 -4.49 -9.07 9.83
CA ASP A 63 -4.71 -9.58 8.47
C ASP A 63 -6.08 -9.16 7.94
N VAL A 64 -7.11 -9.24 8.80
CA VAL A 64 -8.47 -8.81 8.47
C VAL A 64 -8.55 -7.30 8.27
N MET A 65 -7.95 -6.49 9.15
CA MET A 65 -7.97 -5.02 9.03
C MET A 65 -7.24 -4.53 7.77
N LEU A 66 -6.14 -5.18 7.39
CA LEU A 66 -5.41 -4.88 6.16
C LEU A 66 -6.20 -5.30 4.92
N ALA A 67 -6.79 -6.50 4.93
CA ALA A 67 -7.62 -7.00 3.84
C ALA A 67 -8.88 -6.14 3.64
N SER A 68 -9.53 -5.71 4.73
CA SER A 68 -10.71 -4.84 4.67
C SER A 68 -10.38 -3.36 4.43
N GLY A 69 -9.10 -2.96 4.38
CA GLY A 69 -8.67 -1.57 4.19
C GLY A 69 -8.92 -0.63 5.38
N LYS A 70 -9.26 -1.16 6.57
CA LYS A 70 -9.50 -0.35 7.78
C LYS A 70 -8.21 0.14 8.43
N LEU A 71 -7.11 -0.53 8.15
CA LEU A 71 -5.78 -0.15 8.63
C LEU A 71 -4.93 0.29 7.42
N PRO A 72 -4.39 1.52 7.40
CA PRO A 72 -3.52 1.97 6.33
C PRO A 72 -2.17 1.24 6.41
N LEU A 73 -1.48 1.13 5.27
CA LEU A 73 -0.18 0.45 5.20
C LEU A 73 0.90 1.12 6.04
N ASP A 74 0.83 2.44 6.16
CA ASP A 74 1.83 3.26 6.84
C ASP A 74 1.91 2.95 8.34
N SER A 75 0.93 2.20 8.87
CA SER A 75 0.94 1.67 10.23
C SER A 75 1.76 0.37 10.41
N LEU A 76 2.28 -0.20 9.32
CA LEU A 76 3.16 -1.37 9.34
C LEU A 76 4.62 -0.92 9.46
N PRO A 77 5.42 -1.57 10.33
CA PRO A 77 6.82 -1.20 10.49
C PRO A 77 7.67 -1.64 9.30
N GLY A 78 8.76 -0.91 9.07
CA GLY A 78 9.76 -1.19 8.03
C GLY A 78 9.20 -1.14 6.60
N ASP A 79 9.81 -1.91 5.71
CA ASP A 79 9.49 -1.90 4.27
C ASP A 79 8.28 -2.79 3.91
N LEU A 80 7.52 -3.26 4.91
CA LEU A 80 6.34 -4.12 4.70
C LEU A 80 5.26 -3.43 3.88
N ALA A 81 5.12 -2.11 4.02
CA ALA A 81 4.19 -1.31 3.23
C ALA A 81 4.50 -1.38 1.71
N LEU A 82 5.76 -1.62 1.35
CA LEU A 82 6.23 -1.73 -0.03
C LEU A 82 6.10 -3.17 -0.57
N GLN A 83 5.73 -4.14 0.27
CA GLN A 83 5.56 -5.52 -0.18
C GLN A 83 4.17 -5.76 -0.77
N ASP A 84 4.14 -6.60 -1.80
CA ASP A 84 2.90 -7.01 -2.47
C ASP A 84 1.92 -7.76 -1.56
N CYS A 85 2.43 -8.56 -0.63
CA CYS A 85 1.62 -9.31 0.33
C CYS A 85 2.13 -9.10 1.75
N ILE A 86 1.19 -8.71 2.59
CA ILE A 86 1.39 -8.30 3.99
C ILE A 86 0.55 -9.17 4.95
N LEU A 87 -0.11 -10.19 4.43
CA LEU A 87 -1.02 -11.06 5.19
C LEU A 87 -0.28 -12.25 5.80
N GLY A 88 -0.70 -12.66 6.99
CA GLY A 88 -0.21 -13.85 7.69
C GLY A 88 1.02 -13.58 8.53
N LEU A 89 0.90 -13.84 9.84
CA LEU A 89 1.91 -13.55 10.85
C LEU A 89 2.54 -14.79 11.50
N GLU A 90 1.86 -15.93 11.40
CA GLU A 90 2.25 -17.15 12.09
C GLU A 90 1.85 -18.36 11.27
N PHE A 91 2.51 -19.46 11.59
CA PHE A 91 2.28 -20.75 10.97
C PHE A 91 2.69 -21.87 11.92
N SER A 92 2.19 -23.06 11.65
CA SER A 92 2.80 -24.31 12.09
C SER A 92 3.04 -25.23 10.89
N GLY A 93 4.05 -26.10 11.03
CA GLY A 93 4.37 -27.04 9.98
C GLY A 93 5.65 -27.80 10.23
N ARG A 94 6.39 -28.09 9.15
CA ARG A 94 7.58 -28.93 9.20
C ARG A 94 8.76 -28.30 8.47
N LEU A 95 9.95 -28.53 9.01
CA LEU A 95 11.21 -28.30 8.29
C LEU A 95 11.46 -29.44 7.28
N GLU A 96 12.40 -29.22 6.36
CA GLU A 96 12.80 -30.23 5.37
C GLU A 96 13.32 -31.53 6.00
N ASN A 97 13.89 -31.46 7.20
CA ASN A 97 14.34 -32.62 7.99
C ASN A 97 13.20 -33.37 8.71
N GLY A 98 11.95 -32.94 8.51
CA GLY A 98 10.73 -33.50 9.10
C GLY A 98 10.39 -33.04 10.52
N GLN A 99 11.20 -32.18 11.12
CA GLN A 99 10.95 -31.61 12.45
C GLN A 99 9.70 -30.73 12.46
N ARG A 100 8.84 -30.90 13.46
CA ARG A 100 7.63 -30.08 13.66
C ARG A 100 7.99 -28.75 14.30
N VAL A 101 7.55 -27.65 13.69
CA VAL A 101 7.86 -26.30 14.12
C VAL A 101 6.62 -25.41 14.08
N MET A 102 6.59 -24.41 14.95
CA MET A 102 5.66 -23.29 14.91
C MET A 102 6.47 -21.99 14.98
N GLY A 103 6.00 -20.93 14.33
CA GLY A 103 6.82 -19.74 14.20
C GLY A 103 6.07 -18.49 13.80
N LEU A 104 6.80 -17.38 13.90
CA LEU A 104 6.37 -16.04 13.51
C LEU A 104 7.08 -15.59 12.24
N VAL A 105 6.34 -14.94 11.35
CA VAL A 105 6.86 -14.31 10.13
C VAL A 105 6.30 -12.89 10.01
N PRO A 106 7.04 -11.94 9.43
CA PRO A 106 6.58 -10.57 9.32
C PRO A 106 5.36 -10.42 8.40
N ALA A 107 5.31 -11.24 7.34
CA ALA A 107 4.24 -11.34 6.35
C ALA A 107 4.33 -12.67 5.60
N LYS A 108 3.36 -12.92 4.71
CA LYS A 108 3.26 -14.11 3.85
C LYS A 108 3.15 -15.42 4.64
N GLY A 109 2.59 -15.37 5.85
CA GLY A 109 2.39 -16.55 6.70
C GLY A 109 1.26 -17.47 6.21
N VAL A 110 0.25 -16.92 5.52
CA VAL A 110 -0.77 -17.72 4.85
C VAL A 110 -0.23 -18.20 3.51
N ALA A 111 0.57 -19.26 3.55
CA ALA A 111 1.32 -19.78 2.42
C ALA A 111 1.41 -21.31 2.42
N THR A 112 1.84 -21.92 1.31
CA THR A 112 2.22 -23.35 1.30
C THR A 112 3.61 -23.58 1.86
N THR A 113 4.50 -22.59 1.71
CA THR A 113 5.86 -22.59 2.25
C THR A 113 6.24 -21.18 2.69
N VAL A 114 7.01 -21.08 3.76
CA VAL A 114 7.51 -19.80 4.30
C VAL A 114 9.01 -19.85 4.50
N ALA A 115 9.68 -18.72 4.30
CA ALA A 115 11.06 -18.51 4.75
C ALA A 115 11.01 -17.85 6.13
N ALA A 116 11.32 -18.61 7.18
CA ALA A 116 11.20 -18.16 8.56
C ALA A 116 12.59 -17.96 9.19
N ASP A 117 12.69 -17.01 10.11
CA ASP A 117 13.90 -16.81 10.91
C ASP A 117 13.95 -17.88 12.02
N PRO A 118 15.00 -18.72 12.08
CA PRO A 118 15.12 -19.75 13.12
C PRO A 118 15.13 -19.20 14.55
N ASN A 119 15.50 -17.93 14.74
CA ASN A 119 15.45 -17.25 16.04
C ASN A 119 14.03 -16.76 16.41
N PHE A 120 13.01 -16.96 15.58
CA PHE A 120 11.60 -16.70 15.91
C PHE A 120 10.70 -17.93 15.74
N MET A 121 11.27 -19.10 15.98
CA MET A 121 10.56 -20.37 15.89
C MET A 121 10.72 -21.17 17.19
N TRP A 122 9.76 -22.08 17.37
CA TRP A 122 9.75 -23.06 18.45
C TRP A 122 9.50 -24.45 17.87
N GLU A 123 10.09 -25.44 18.51
CA GLU A 123 9.74 -26.83 18.28
C GLU A 123 8.36 -27.12 18.87
N VAL A 124 7.55 -27.87 18.14
CA VAL A 124 6.20 -28.24 18.59
C VAL A 124 6.31 -29.39 19.60
N PRO A 125 5.77 -29.25 20.82
CA PRO A 125 5.75 -30.33 21.80
C PRO A 125 5.09 -31.60 21.27
N ASP A 126 5.51 -32.75 21.80
CA ASP A 126 5.00 -34.04 21.35
C ASP A 126 3.50 -34.22 21.60
N ASP A 127 2.97 -33.61 22.66
CA ASP A 127 1.57 -33.71 23.05
C ASP A 127 0.65 -32.78 22.26
N TRP A 128 1.19 -31.96 21.36
CA TRP A 128 0.42 -31.02 20.54
C TRP A 128 0.35 -31.50 19.09
N THR A 129 -0.83 -31.32 18.51
CA THR A 129 -1.03 -31.33 17.06
C THR A 129 -0.44 -30.06 16.43
N LEU A 130 -0.16 -30.10 15.13
CA LEU A 130 0.24 -28.90 14.38
C LEU A 130 -0.87 -27.86 14.36
N GLU A 131 -2.14 -28.28 14.35
CA GLU A 131 -3.29 -27.38 14.47
C GLU A 131 -3.22 -26.58 15.78
N GLU A 132 -3.12 -27.27 16.91
CA GLU A 132 -3.02 -26.67 18.24
C GLU A 132 -1.82 -25.73 18.34
N ALA A 133 -0.66 -26.20 17.88
CA ALA A 133 0.58 -25.43 17.90
C ALA A 133 0.48 -24.13 17.09
N SER A 134 -0.30 -24.12 16.00
CA SER A 134 -0.50 -22.92 15.19
C SER A 134 -1.12 -21.77 15.97
N THR A 135 -1.89 -22.05 17.02
CA THR A 135 -2.65 -21.01 17.76
C THR A 135 -1.82 -20.20 18.76
N VAL A 136 -0.58 -20.62 19.03
CA VAL A 136 0.26 -20.14 20.12
C VAL A 136 1.16 -18.93 19.77
N PRO A 137 1.89 -18.91 18.64
CA PRO A 137 2.98 -17.97 18.40
C PRO A 137 2.62 -16.49 18.59
N VAL A 138 1.64 -15.95 17.87
CA VAL A 138 1.27 -14.52 17.98
C VAL A 138 0.61 -14.23 19.33
N ALA A 139 -0.32 -15.09 19.76
CA ALA A 139 -1.11 -14.84 20.96
C ALA A 139 -0.23 -14.72 22.21
N TYR A 140 0.64 -15.69 22.44
CA TYR A 140 1.52 -15.71 23.61
C TYR A 140 2.71 -14.78 23.46
N SER A 141 3.29 -14.62 22.27
CA SER A 141 4.38 -13.65 22.08
C SER A 141 3.91 -12.23 22.35
N THR A 142 2.71 -11.87 21.88
CA THR A 142 2.09 -10.56 22.17
C THR A 142 1.84 -10.40 23.66
N ALA A 143 1.26 -11.42 24.32
CA ALA A 143 0.92 -11.33 25.73
C ALA A 143 2.16 -11.26 26.65
N TYR A 144 3.21 -12.06 26.41
CA TYR A 144 4.46 -11.98 27.16
C TYR A 144 5.19 -10.65 26.91
N TYR A 145 5.27 -10.21 25.66
CA TYR A 145 5.89 -8.94 25.32
C TYR A 145 5.15 -7.76 25.99
N ALA A 146 3.81 -7.77 25.96
CA ALA A 146 3.00 -6.74 26.58
C ALA A 146 3.06 -6.78 28.11
N LEU A 147 2.71 -7.91 28.74
CA LEU A 147 2.53 -7.98 30.19
C LEU A 147 3.86 -8.04 30.94
N ILE A 148 4.80 -8.87 30.50
CA ILE A 148 6.04 -9.12 31.24
C ILE A 148 7.12 -8.11 30.86
N MET A 149 7.44 -8.01 29.56
CA MET A 149 8.59 -7.21 29.14
C MET A 149 8.33 -5.70 29.17
N ARG A 150 7.15 -5.26 28.71
CA ARG A 150 6.79 -3.83 28.63
C ARG A 150 6.02 -3.36 29.86
N GLY A 151 5.05 -4.16 30.29
CA GLY A 151 4.18 -3.85 31.43
C GLY A 151 4.75 -4.21 32.80
N ASN A 152 5.82 -5.02 32.86
CA ASN A 152 6.45 -5.47 34.11
C ASN A 152 5.43 -5.97 35.16
N LEU A 153 4.45 -6.76 34.72
CA LEU A 153 3.37 -7.29 35.55
C LEU A 153 3.94 -8.10 36.72
N ARG A 154 3.50 -7.77 37.94
CA ARG A 154 3.98 -8.41 39.17
C ARG A 154 2.91 -9.30 39.79
N LYS A 155 3.38 -10.27 40.58
CA LYS A 155 2.51 -11.15 41.37
C LYS A 155 1.58 -10.35 42.28
N GLY A 156 0.30 -10.69 42.25
CA GLY A 156 -0.74 -10.08 43.08
C GLY A 156 -1.33 -8.76 42.56
N GLU A 157 -0.83 -8.22 41.44
CA GLU A 157 -1.42 -7.02 40.83
C GLU A 157 -2.80 -7.29 40.20
N ARG A 158 -3.62 -6.24 40.08
CA ARG A 158 -4.90 -6.26 39.37
C ARG A 158 -4.69 -5.94 37.91
N VAL A 159 -5.23 -6.78 37.02
CA VAL A 159 -5.10 -6.60 35.57
C VAL A 159 -6.47 -6.62 34.87
N LEU A 160 -6.72 -5.63 34.01
CA LEU A 160 -7.87 -5.63 33.10
C LEU A 160 -7.44 -6.06 31.70
N ILE A 161 -8.02 -7.16 31.21
CA ILE A 161 -7.73 -7.74 29.90
C ILE A 161 -8.98 -7.64 29.03
N HIS A 162 -8.97 -6.74 28.05
CA HIS A 162 -10.09 -6.63 27.12
C HIS A 162 -10.16 -7.80 26.14
N SER A 163 -11.38 -8.14 25.73
CA SER A 163 -11.64 -9.17 24.72
C SER A 163 -11.09 -10.55 25.11
N GLY A 164 -11.32 -10.98 26.36
CA GLY A 164 -10.73 -12.20 26.95
C GLY A 164 -10.96 -13.48 26.16
N SER A 165 -12.06 -13.56 25.39
CA SER A 165 -12.38 -14.72 24.55
C SER A 165 -11.53 -14.84 23.28
N GLY A 166 -10.85 -13.76 22.89
CA GLY A 166 -9.96 -13.74 21.72
C GLY A 166 -8.61 -14.39 21.99
N GLY A 167 -7.80 -14.58 20.94
CA GLY A 167 -6.53 -15.30 21.05
C GLY A 167 -5.55 -14.70 22.07
N VAL A 168 -5.22 -13.41 21.92
CA VAL A 168 -4.32 -12.69 22.84
C VAL A 168 -4.95 -12.57 24.24
N GLY A 169 -6.27 -12.40 24.33
CA GLY A 169 -6.99 -12.33 25.60
C GLY A 169 -6.83 -13.59 26.44
N GLN A 170 -7.04 -14.77 25.85
CA GLN A 170 -6.86 -16.05 26.54
C GLN A 170 -5.41 -16.27 26.98
N ALA A 171 -4.43 -15.93 26.13
CA ALA A 171 -3.02 -16.02 26.47
C ALA A 171 -2.64 -15.09 27.63
N ALA A 172 -3.13 -13.84 27.60
CA ALA A 172 -2.91 -12.86 28.65
C ALA A 172 -3.52 -13.28 30.00
N ILE A 173 -4.73 -13.86 29.99
CA ILE A 173 -5.37 -14.40 31.19
C ILE A 173 -4.52 -15.53 31.77
N ALA A 174 -4.07 -16.47 30.94
CA ALA A 174 -3.24 -17.60 31.40
C ALA A 174 -1.94 -17.11 32.07
N ILE A 175 -1.26 -16.13 31.48
CA ILE A 175 -0.04 -15.56 32.04
C ILE A 175 -0.32 -14.82 33.35
N ALA A 176 -1.36 -13.98 33.40
CA ALA A 176 -1.71 -13.24 34.62
C ALA A 176 -2.09 -14.17 35.78
N LEU A 177 -2.88 -15.22 35.51
CA LEU A 177 -3.24 -16.21 36.52
C LEU A 177 -2.03 -17.01 37.01
N SER A 178 -1.07 -17.32 36.14
CA SER A 178 0.18 -18.00 36.55
C SER A 178 1.02 -17.18 37.54
N LEU A 179 0.87 -15.86 37.54
CA LEU A 179 1.49 -14.95 38.49
C LEU A 179 0.62 -14.69 39.74
N GLY A 180 -0.58 -15.27 39.82
CA GLY A 180 -1.52 -15.02 40.90
C GLY A 180 -2.07 -13.58 40.92
N CYS A 181 -2.18 -12.95 39.74
CA CYS A 181 -2.82 -11.64 39.59
C CYS A 181 -4.34 -11.75 39.72
N GLU A 182 -4.99 -10.67 40.16
CA GLU A 182 -6.44 -10.55 40.10
C GLU A 182 -6.86 -10.08 38.70
N VAL A 183 -7.56 -10.94 37.96
CA VAL A 183 -7.90 -10.71 36.56
C VAL A 183 -9.32 -10.20 36.41
N PHE A 184 -9.48 -9.07 35.72
CA PHE A 184 -10.75 -8.63 35.16
C PHE A 184 -10.71 -8.78 33.64
N THR A 185 -11.82 -9.16 33.03
CA THR A 185 -11.90 -9.28 31.58
C THR A 185 -13.24 -8.85 31.01
N THR A 186 -13.22 -8.36 29.76
CA THR A 186 -14.44 -8.00 29.04
C THR A 186 -14.78 -9.02 27.97
N VAL A 187 -16.08 -9.30 27.85
CA VAL A 187 -16.63 -10.28 26.90
C VAL A 187 -17.88 -9.73 26.21
N GLY A 188 -18.11 -10.16 24.97
CA GLY A 188 -19.21 -9.66 24.13
C GLY A 188 -20.47 -10.51 24.11
N SER A 189 -20.48 -11.69 24.73
CA SER A 189 -21.63 -12.61 24.80
C SER A 189 -21.57 -13.49 26.05
N SER A 190 -22.72 -14.04 26.46
CA SER A 190 -22.84 -15.02 27.56
C SER A 190 -22.06 -16.31 27.26
N GLU A 191 -22.14 -16.81 26.02
CA GLU A 191 -21.39 -17.98 25.56
C GLU A 191 -19.87 -17.81 25.77
N LYS A 192 -19.33 -16.63 25.44
CA LYS A 192 -17.90 -16.30 25.64
C LYS A 192 -17.51 -16.27 27.11
N ARG A 193 -18.43 -15.82 27.98
CA ARG A 193 -18.25 -15.82 29.44
C ARG A 193 -18.19 -17.25 29.98
N GLU A 194 -19.15 -18.08 29.62
CA GLU A 194 -19.22 -19.48 30.06
C GLU A 194 -18.00 -20.27 29.59
N PHE A 195 -17.57 -20.05 28.34
CA PHE A 195 -16.34 -20.63 27.81
C PHE A 195 -15.11 -20.29 28.68
N LEU A 196 -14.92 -19.01 29.02
CA LEU A 196 -13.78 -18.59 29.83
C LEU A 196 -13.84 -19.14 31.25
N LYS A 197 -15.02 -19.19 31.88
CA LYS A 197 -15.21 -19.82 33.20
C LYS A 197 -14.83 -21.30 33.19
N LYS A 198 -15.20 -22.02 32.12
CA LYS A 198 -14.85 -23.45 31.96
C LYS A 198 -13.36 -23.66 31.71
N ARG A 199 -12.71 -22.74 31.02
CA ARG A 199 -11.27 -22.82 30.69
C ARG A 199 -10.38 -22.43 31.86
N PHE A 200 -10.80 -21.44 32.64
CA PHE A 200 -10.05 -20.87 33.76
C PHE A 200 -10.92 -20.92 35.03
N ASN A 201 -10.73 -21.97 35.83
CA ASN A 201 -11.56 -22.25 37.01
C ASN A 201 -11.43 -21.15 38.09
N GLU A 202 -10.35 -20.38 38.05
CA GLU A 202 -10.07 -19.25 38.93
C GLU A 202 -10.97 -18.04 38.65
N LEU A 203 -11.55 -17.95 37.44
CA LEU A 203 -12.41 -16.84 37.05
C LEU A 203 -13.84 -17.04 37.56
N GLN A 204 -14.30 -16.10 38.37
CA GLN A 204 -15.64 -16.05 38.92
C GLN A 204 -16.50 -15.01 38.21
N ASP A 205 -17.80 -14.98 38.51
CA ASP A 205 -18.73 -14.03 37.89
C ASP A 205 -18.38 -12.56 38.12
N ARG A 206 -17.65 -12.27 39.22
CA ARG A 206 -17.11 -10.94 39.52
C ARG A 206 -16.01 -10.46 38.57
N ASN A 207 -15.41 -11.35 37.79
CA ASN A 207 -14.26 -11.05 36.94
C ASN A 207 -14.69 -10.60 35.52
N PHE A 208 -15.98 -10.68 35.18
CA PHE A 208 -16.48 -10.47 33.82
C PHE A 208 -17.30 -9.19 33.67
N CYS A 209 -16.96 -8.38 32.66
CA CYS A 209 -17.72 -7.19 32.26
C CYS A 209 -18.12 -7.24 30.77
N ASN A 210 -19.02 -6.36 30.33
CA ASN A 210 -19.41 -6.24 28.92
C ASN A 210 -18.32 -5.53 28.10
N SER A 211 -18.05 -5.99 26.87
CA SER A 211 -17.11 -5.35 25.93
C SER A 211 -17.79 -4.50 24.83
N ARG A 212 -19.13 -4.53 24.75
CA ARG A 212 -19.89 -3.85 23.68
C ARG A 212 -20.18 -2.38 23.99
N ASP A 213 -20.17 -1.99 25.25
CA ASP A 213 -20.40 -0.64 25.74
C ASP A 213 -19.27 -0.23 26.72
N THR A 214 -19.42 0.93 27.37
CA THR A 214 -18.50 1.45 28.40
C THR A 214 -18.89 1.04 29.82
N SER A 215 -19.87 0.15 30.00
CA SER A 215 -20.35 -0.25 31.34
C SER A 215 -19.29 -0.92 32.22
N PHE A 216 -18.25 -1.47 31.59
CA PHE A 216 -17.10 -2.04 32.30
C PHE A 216 -16.39 -1.01 33.18
N GLU A 217 -16.39 0.28 32.82
CA GLU A 217 -15.73 1.31 33.61
C GLU A 217 -16.31 1.40 35.02
N GLN A 218 -17.63 1.60 35.12
CA GLN A 218 -18.32 1.69 36.40
C GLN A 218 -18.21 0.39 37.18
N TYR A 219 -18.28 -0.75 36.48
CA TYR A 219 -18.15 -2.06 37.11
C TYR A 219 -16.78 -2.24 37.77
N ILE A 220 -15.69 -1.94 37.05
CA ILE A 220 -14.33 -2.07 37.56
C ILE A 220 -14.10 -1.12 38.74
N LEU A 221 -14.54 0.13 38.64
CA LEU A 221 -14.43 1.09 39.75
C LEU A 221 -15.20 0.60 40.98
N ASN A 222 -16.40 0.05 40.83
CA ASN A 222 -17.15 -0.51 41.95
C ASN A 222 -16.46 -1.75 42.55
N ALA A 223 -15.95 -2.65 41.72
CA ALA A 223 -15.25 -3.86 42.16
C ALA A 223 -13.90 -3.57 42.83
N THR A 224 -13.31 -2.41 42.55
CA THR A 224 -12.00 -1.99 43.07
C THR A 224 -12.10 -0.84 44.08
N ASN A 225 -13.30 -0.55 44.60
CA ASN A 225 -13.55 0.55 45.56
C ASN A 225 -13.03 1.93 45.08
N GLY A 226 -13.10 2.17 43.77
CA GLY A 226 -12.66 3.41 43.12
C GLY A 226 -11.15 3.49 42.84
N GLU A 227 -10.37 2.47 43.21
CA GLU A 227 -8.92 2.48 43.00
C GLU A 227 -8.51 2.20 41.55
N GLY A 228 -9.30 1.39 40.83
CA GLY A 228 -8.97 0.92 39.48
C GLY A 228 -8.03 -0.29 39.47
N VAL A 229 -7.39 -0.53 38.32
CA VAL A 229 -6.47 -1.66 38.09
C VAL A 229 -5.04 -1.21 37.79
N ASP A 230 -4.06 -2.03 38.13
CA ASP A 230 -2.64 -1.71 38.04
C ASP A 230 -2.09 -1.86 36.63
N VAL A 231 -2.61 -2.83 35.86
CA VAL A 231 -2.21 -3.06 34.46
C VAL A 231 -3.45 -3.22 33.60
N ILE A 232 -3.43 -2.61 32.41
CA ILE A 232 -4.50 -2.76 31.42
C ILE A 232 -3.89 -3.26 30.12
N LEU A 233 -4.47 -4.32 29.55
CA LEU A 233 -4.21 -4.75 28.18
C LEU A 233 -5.40 -4.36 27.30
N ASN A 234 -5.26 -3.24 26.58
CA ASN A 234 -6.32 -2.67 25.74
C ASN A 234 -6.21 -3.12 24.27
N SER A 235 -7.37 -3.48 23.70
CA SER A 235 -7.57 -3.74 22.27
C SER A 235 -8.82 -3.06 21.71
N LEU A 236 -9.51 -2.25 22.52
CA LEU A 236 -10.72 -1.53 22.15
C LEU A 236 -10.38 -0.13 21.63
N ALA A 237 -11.29 0.45 20.85
CA ALA A 237 -11.08 1.72 20.15
C ALA A 237 -12.00 2.84 20.65
N GLU A 238 -11.65 4.08 20.31
CA GLU A 238 -12.47 5.28 20.44
C GLU A 238 -12.95 5.55 21.89
N GLU A 239 -14.27 5.70 22.12
CA GLU A 239 -14.82 5.98 23.44
C GLU A 239 -14.49 4.90 24.47
N LYS A 240 -14.35 3.64 24.02
CA LYS A 240 -13.98 2.53 24.90
C LYS A 240 -12.55 2.67 25.38
N LEU A 241 -11.62 3.10 24.53
CA LEU A 241 -10.23 3.38 24.94
C LEU A 241 -10.20 4.45 26.04
N LYS A 242 -11.00 5.51 25.90
CA LYS A 242 -11.13 6.57 26.93
C LYS A 242 -11.70 6.03 28.25
N ALA A 243 -12.78 5.24 28.19
CA ALA A 243 -13.35 4.59 29.37
C ALA A 243 -12.36 3.63 30.04
N THR A 244 -11.56 2.92 29.25
CA THR A 244 -10.50 2.04 29.76
C THR A 244 -9.41 2.83 30.51
N LEU A 245 -9.01 4.01 30.02
CA LEU A 245 -8.03 4.86 30.72
C LEU A 245 -8.51 5.29 32.11
N ASN A 246 -9.82 5.51 32.28
CA ASN A 246 -10.39 5.88 33.58
C ASN A 246 -10.30 4.74 34.61
N CYS A 247 -10.26 3.49 34.14
CA CYS A 247 -10.10 2.30 34.99
C CYS A 247 -8.68 2.16 35.56
N LEU A 248 -7.71 2.96 35.12
CA LEU A 248 -6.31 2.83 35.52
C LEU A 248 -6.07 3.42 36.91
N ALA A 249 -5.45 2.61 37.78
CA ALA A 249 -5.04 2.98 39.12
C ALA A 249 -3.84 3.94 39.12
N GLN A 250 -3.54 4.50 40.30
CA GLN A 250 -2.33 5.28 40.51
C GLN A 250 -1.09 4.42 40.24
N GLN A 251 -0.10 4.95 39.52
CA GLN A 251 1.09 4.21 39.05
C GLN A 251 0.82 3.05 38.10
N GLY A 252 -0.40 2.97 37.56
CA GLY A 252 -0.79 1.93 36.64
C GLY A 252 -0.09 2.00 35.28
N ARG A 253 -0.09 0.88 34.55
CA ARG A 253 0.49 0.77 33.20
C ARG A 253 -0.56 0.39 32.18
N PHE A 254 -0.67 1.20 31.15
CA PHE A 254 -1.59 1.01 30.03
C PHE A 254 -0.84 0.39 28.85
N LEU A 255 -1.28 -0.79 28.41
CA LEU A 255 -0.66 -1.56 27.32
C LEU A 255 -1.61 -1.55 26.11
N GLU A 256 -1.33 -0.68 25.15
CA GLU A 256 -2.13 -0.54 23.93
C GLU A 256 -1.63 -1.50 22.85
N ILE A 257 -2.42 -2.53 22.53
CA ILE A 257 -2.16 -3.44 21.39
C ILE A 257 -3.03 -3.12 20.17
N GLY A 258 -4.06 -2.28 20.33
CA GLY A 258 -4.90 -1.79 19.24
C GLY A 258 -4.15 -0.79 18.37
N LYS A 259 -4.37 -0.88 17.05
CA LYS A 259 -3.70 0.00 16.08
C LYS A 259 -4.58 1.13 15.53
N TYR A 260 -5.89 1.07 15.74
CA TYR A 260 -6.83 1.99 15.11
C TYR A 260 -6.62 3.44 15.59
N ASP A 261 -6.73 3.69 16.90
CA ASP A 261 -6.53 5.03 17.48
C ASP A 261 -5.09 5.54 17.33
N LEU A 262 -4.10 4.64 17.44
CA LEU A 262 -2.70 4.99 17.18
C LEU A 262 -2.50 5.47 15.73
N SER A 263 -3.10 4.79 14.76
CA SER A 263 -3.00 5.15 13.34
C SER A 263 -3.74 6.44 13.02
N ASN A 264 -4.84 6.73 13.71
CA ASN A 264 -5.64 7.94 13.51
C ASN A 264 -5.11 9.15 14.30
N ASN A 265 -4.03 8.97 15.08
CA ASN A 265 -3.49 9.99 15.98
C ASN A 265 -4.58 10.58 16.91
N SER A 266 -5.40 9.70 17.49
CA SER A 266 -6.49 10.10 18.40
C SER A 266 -5.93 10.88 19.60
N PRO A 267 -6.60 11.95 20.07
CA PRO A 267 -6.11 12.75 21.19
C PRO A 267 -6.18 11.97 22.51
N LEU A 268 -5.07 11.99 23.26
CA LEU A 268 -4.95 11.42 24.59
C LEU A 268 -4.96 12.55 25.65
N GLY A 269 -5.86 12.46 26.62
CA GLY A 269 -5.98 13.48 27.68
C GLY A 269 -4.80 13.44 28.66
N MET A 270 -3.90 14.42 28.59
CA MET A 270 -2.66 14.44 29.37
C MET A 270 -2.85 14.49 30.90
N ALA A 271 -4.02 14.93 31.38
CA ALA A 271 -4.31 14.99 32.81
C ALA A 271 -4.21 13.62 33.51
N ILE A 272 -4.42 12.52 32.79
CA ILE A 272 -4.33 11.17 33.36
C ILE A 272 -2.92 10.84 33.87
N PHE A 273 -1.87 11.44 33.30
CA PHE A 273 -0.48 11.23 33.72
C PHE A 273 -0.18 11.80 35.11
N LEU A 274 -1.05 12.66 35.67
CA LEU A 274 -0.97 13.08 37.07
C LEU A 274 -1.14 11.91 38.06
N LYS A 275 -1.74 10.79 37.62
CA LYS A 275 -1.76 9.52 38.36
C LYS A 275 -0.40 8.80 38.36
N ASN A 276 0.65 9.40 37.81
CA ASN A 276 1.99 8.80 37.62
C ASN A 276 1.96 7.50 36.80
N ILE A 277 1.07 7.45 35.80
CA ILE A 277 0.88 6.25 34.97
C ILE A 277 1.93 6.15 33.86
N LEU A 278 2.09 4.95 33.32
CA LEU A 278 2.85 4.71 32.09
C LEU A 278 1.91 4.30 30.95
N PHE A 279 2.11 4.85 29.76
CA PHE A 279 1.38 4.48 28.55
C PHE A 279 2.32 3.83 27.54
N HIS A 280 2.05 2.59 27.16
CA HIS A 280 2.88 1.81 26.24
C HIS A 280 2.12 1.45 24.97
N GLY A 281 2.60 1.96 23.82
CA GLY A 281 2.27 1.39 22.51
C GLY A 281 3.01 0.07 22.30
N ILE A 282 2.27 -1.00 22.07
CA ILE A 282 2.79 -2.37 21.92
C ILE A 282 2.64 -2.83 20.47
N LEU A 283 3.78 -2.92 19.78
CA LEU A 283 3.86 -3.40 18.40
C LEU A 283 4.80 -4.60 18.35
N LEU A 284 4.24 -5.82 18.33
CA LEU A 284 5.06 -7.03 18.18
C LEU A 284 5.80 -7.03 16.82
N ASP A 285 5.18 -6.44 15.80
CA ASP A 285 5.75 -6.32 14.46
C ASP A 285 7.12 -5.59 14.43
N ALA A 286 7.37 -4.69 15.39
CA ALA A 286 8.65 -3.96 15.49
C ALA A 286 9.83 -4.88 15.86
N LEU A 287 9.56 -6.08 16.38
CA LEU A 287 10.60 -7.07 16.70
C LEU A 287 11.16 -7.77 15.46
N PHE A 288 10.51 -7.63 14.30
CA PHE A 288 11.06 -8.12 13.03
C PHE A 288 12.10 -7.18 12.40
N GLU A 289 12.28 -5.97 12.93
CA GLU A 289 13.33 -5.06 12.45
C GLU A 289 14.73 -5.55 12.85
N TYR A 290 15.71 -5.44 11.94
CA TYR A 290 17.11 -5.79 12.18
C TYR A 290 17.87 -4.71 12.96
N LYS A 291 17.32 -4.28 14.10
CA LYS A 291 17.99 -3.41 15.07
C LYS A 291 18.50 -4.23 16.26
N SER A 292 19.57 -3.77 16.89
CA SER A 292 20.22 -4.46 18.03
C SER A 292 19.26 -4.69 19.20
N TYR A 293 18.41 -3.70 19.51
CA TYR A 293 17.36 -3.82 20.53
C TYR A 293 16.31 -4.89 20.18
N SER A 294 15.80 -4.88 18.95
CA SER A 294 14.79 -5.84 18.47
C SER A 294 15.31 -7.28 18.54
N SER A 295 16.58 -7.50 18.24
CA SER A 295 17.21 -8.83 18.33
C SER A 295 17.26 -9.37 19.77
N ARG A 296 17.53 -8.52 20.75
CA ARG A 296 17.52 -8.91 22.18
C ARG A 296 16.09 -9.21 22.64
N ALA A 297 15.17 -8.30 22.37
CA ALA A 297 13.77 -8.45 22.77
C ALA A 297 13.14 -9.70 22.15
N LYS A 298 13.45 -9.99 20.88
CA LYS A 298 13.03 -11.21 20.19
C LYS A 298 13.49 -12.48 20.91
N LYS A 299 14.78 -12.56 21.26
CA LYS A 299 15.32 -13.71 22.01
C LYS A 299 14.61 -13.87 23.36
N GLU A 300 14.36 -12.78 24.05
CA GLU A 300 13.68 -12.77 25.35
C GLU A 300 12.23 -13.27 25.24
N VAL A 301 11.46 -12.80 24.25
CA VAL A 301 10.10 -13.30 23.97
C VAL A 301 10.12 -14.80 23.70
N VAL A 302 11.04 -15.28 22.86
CA VAL A 302 11.18 -16.72 22.55
C VAL A 302 11.45 -17.55 23.79
N GLN A 303 12.33 -17.08 24.68
CA GLN A 303 12.62 -17.75 25.95
C GLN A 303 11.42 -17.76 26.89
N LEU A 304 10.68 -16.65 27.00
CA LEU A 304 9.47 -16.57 27.83
C LEU A 304 8.40 -17.55 27.36
N VAL A 305 8.15 -17.61 26.05
CA VAL A 305 7.21 -18.59 25.47
C VAL A 305 7.70 -20.01 25.72
N LYS A 306 8.99 -20.30 25.51
CA LYS A 306 9.57 -21.63 25.76
C LYS A 306 9.44 -22.06 27.23
N ALA A 307 9.74 -21.16 28.16
CA ALA A 307 9.59 -21.41 29.60
C ALA A 307 8.11 -21.60 29.98
N GLY A 308 7.22 -20.81 29.38
CA GLY A 308 5.77 -20.92 29.56
C GLY A 308 5.18 -22.22 29.03
N ILE A 309 5.73 -22.78 27.94
CA ILE A 309 5.37 -24.11 27.44
C ILE A 309 5.82 -25.17 28.45
N ALA A 310 7.07 -25.09 28.91
CA ALA A 310 7.65 -26.07 29.83
C ALA A 310 6.94 -26.11 31.20
N ASN A 311 6.47 -24.96 31.70
CA ASN A 311 5.77 -24.88 32.98
C ASN A 311 4.24 -25.02 32.87
N GLY A 312 3.70 -25.25 31.66
CA GLY A 312 2.28 -25.45 31.42
C GLY A 312 1.41 -24.19 31.43
N THR A 313 2.00 -22.99 31.54
CA THR A 313 1.27 -21.71 31.42
C THR A 313 0.78 -21.48 29.99
N VAL A 314 1.60 -21.85 29.00
CA VAL A 314 1.27 -21.76 27.59
C VAL A 314 0.54 -23.04 27.18
N LYS A 315 -0.70 -22.89 26.72
CA LYS A 315 -1.53 -23.99 26.23
C LYS A 315 -2.14 -23.60 24.89
N PRO A 316 -2.36 -24.55 23.97
CA PRO A 316 -3.07 -24.29 22.73
C PRO A 316 -4.45 -23.68 22.97
N LEU A 317 -4.84 -22.80 22.06
CA LEU A 317 -6.15 -22.15 22.07
C LEU A 317 -7.12 -22.94 21.21
N ASN A 318 -8.42 -22.74 21.43
CA ASN A 318 -9.43 -23.31 20.55
C ASN A 318 -9.27 -22.74 19.13
N SER A 319 -9.31 -23.61 18.13
CA SER A 319 -9.23 -23.29 16.71
C SER A 319 -10.57 -23.52 16.02
N ILE A 320 -10.87 -22.68 15.03
CA ILE A 320 -11.94 -22.89 14.05
C ILE A 320 -11.25 -23.02 12.70
N LEU A 321 -11.34 -24.22 12.12
CA LEU A 321 -10.67 -24.57 10.88
C LEU A 321 -11.48 -24.19 9.66
N PHE A 322 -10.79 -23.67 8.65
CA PHE A 322 -11.27 -23.50 7.29
C PHE A 322 -10.26 -24.13 6.34
N ASP A 323 -10.74 -24.81 5.30
CA ASP A 323 -9.85 -25.34 4.27
C ASP A 323 -9.28 -24.22 3.38
N SER A 324 -8.19 -24.51 2.67
CA SER A 324 -7.47 -23.54 1.83
C SER A 324 -8.32 -22.85 0.75
N ASP A 325 -9.40 -23.49 0.30
CA ASP A 325 -10.40 -22.99 -0.65
C ASP A 325 -11.45 -22.09 0.01
N GLN A 326 -11.68 -22.25 1.32
CA GLN A 326 -12.59 -21.45 2.13
C GLN A 326 -11.93 -20.20 2.72
N SER A 327 -10.81 -19.75 2.15
CA SER A 327 -10.03 -18.62 2.64
C SER A 327 -10.86 -17.34 2.79
N GLU A 328 -11.71 -16.99 1.81
CA GLU A 328 -12.60 -15.82 1.91
C GLU A 328 -13.57 -15.93 3.11
N GLN A 329 -14.15 -17.12 3.31
CA GLN A 329 -15.10 -17.38 4.39
C GLN A 329 -14.42 -17.25 5.76
N ALA A 330 -13.17 -17.70 5.88
CA ALA A 330 -12.37 -17.55 7.10
C ALA A 330 -12.18 -16.07 7.47
N PHE A 331 -11.84 -15.21 6.50
CA PHE A 331 -11.70 -13.76 6.72
C PHE A 331 -13.02 -13.11 7.14
N ARG A 332 -14.13 -13.42 6.45
CA ARG A 332 -15.47 -12.90 6.79
C ARG A 332 -15.93 -13.36 8.17
N PHE A 333 -15.69 -14.63 8.50
CA PHE A 333 -16.03 -15.19 9.79
C PHE A 333 -15.24 -14.53 10.92
N MET A 334 -13.94 -14.32 10.73
CA MET A 334 -13.11 -13.60 11.70
C MET A 334 -13.58 -12.14 11.87
N ALA A 335 -13.90 -11.44 10.77
CA ALA A 335 -14.41 -10.07 10.77
C ALA A 335 -15.73 -9.91 11.55
N SER A 336 -16.58 -10.94 11.58
CA SER A 336 -17.84 -10.94 12.34
C SER A 336 -17.66 -10.89 13.86
N GLY A 337 -16.45 -11.20 14.36
CA GLY A 337 -16.15 -11.23 15.80
C GLY A 337 -16.84 -12.35 16.59
N LYS A 338 -17.52 -13.29 15.92
CA LYS A 338 -18.23 -14.42 16.55
C LYS A 338 -17.30 -15.52 17.07
N HIS A 339 -16.07 -15.59 16.58
CA HIS A 339 -15.11 -16.62 16.95
C HIS A 339 -14.70 -16.56 18.43
N ILE A 340 -14.33 -17.73 18.96
CA ILE A 340 -13.67 -17.94 20.25
C ILE A 340 -12.33 -18.61 19.95
N GLY A 341 -11.24 -18.04 20.46
CA GLY A 341 -9.89 -18.52 20.15
C GLY A 341 -9.40 -18.02 18.78
N LYS A 342 -8.91 -18.94 17.94
CA LYS A 342 -8.20 -18.67 16.68
C LYS A 342 -8.97 -19.17 15.47
N VAL A 343 -8.96 -18.40 14.39
CA VAL A 343 -9.41 -18.84 13.07
C VAL A 343 -8.19 -19.30 12.29
N VAL A 344 -8.20 -20.53 11.79
CA VAL A 344 -7.03 -21.18 11.21
C VAL A 344 -7.35 -21.70 9.82
N ILE A 345 -6.51 -21.35 8.84
CA ILE A 345 -6.59 -21.90 7.49
C ILE A 345 -5.72 -23.16 7.43
N LYS A 346 -6.35 -24.30 7.14
CA LYS A 346 -5.69 -25.58 6.93
C LYS A 346 -5.18 -25.65 5.50
N ILE A 347 -3.85 -25.66 5.36
CA ILE A 347 -3.16 -25.80 4.08
C ILE A 347 -3.04 -27.27 3.72
N LYS A 348 -2.64 -28.11 4.68
CA LYS A 348 -2.41 -29.53 4.49
C LYS A 348 -2.75 -30.29 5.77
N ASP A 349 -3.31 -31.49 5.63
CA ASP A 349 -3.55 -32.39 6.77
C ASP A 349 -2.22 -32.87 7.37
N GLU A 350 -2.17 -32.95 8.70
CA GLU A 350 -1.03 -33.48 9.43
C GLU A 350 -0.92 -35.00 9.25
N GLU A 351 0.30 -35.49 9.02
CA GLU A 351 0.57 -36.92 8.98
C GLU A 351 0.47 -37.57 10.38
N THR A 352 0.04 -38.83 10.44
CA THR A 352 -0.07 -39.58 11.70
C THR A 352 1.25 -39.73 12.45
N GLN A 353 2.38 -39.72 11.74
CA GLN A 353 3.71 -39.82 12.31
C GLN A 353 4.28 -38.44 12.67
N LYS A 354 4.85 -38.32 13.88
CA LYS A 354 5.37 -37.04 14.40
C LYS A 354 6.63 -36.54 13.69
N LYS A 355 7.43 -37.41 13.06
CA LYS A 355 8.62 -37.03 12.29
C LYS A 355 8.59 -37.68 10.91
N VAL A 356 8.27 -36.89 9.90
CA VAL A 356 8.16 -37.30 8.49
C VAL A 356 8.70 -36.20 7.61
N VAL A 357 9.45 -36.57 6.57
CA VAL A 357 9.85 -35.62 5.53
C VAL A 357 8.59 -35.12 4.81
N PRO A 358 8.30 -33.81 4.86
CA PRO A 358 7.00 -33.31 4.44
C PRO A 358 6.84 -33.41 2.92
N THR A 359 5.67 -33.88 2.47
CA THR A 359 5.32 -33.88 1.04
C THR A 359 4.72 -32.53 0.64
N HIS A 360 5.23 -31.91 -0.41
CA HIS A 360 4.72 -30.63 -0.90
C HIS A 360 3.29 -30.75 -1.45
N LYS A 361 2.36 -29.96 -0.92
CA LYS A 361 1.04 -29.77 -1.53
C LYS A 361 1.18 -28.80 -2.69
N LYS A 362 0.71 -29.20 -3.87
CA LYS A 362 0.58 -28.33 -5.02
C LYS A 362 -0.76 -27.61 -4.98
N ILE A 363 -0.77 -26.34 -5.34
CA ILE A 363 -2.00 -25.53 -5.42
C ILE A 363 -2.03 -24.74 -6.73
N ASN A 364 -3.24 -24.52 -7.25
CA ASN A 364 -3.46 -23.63 -8.38
C ASN A 364 -3.39 -22.19 -7.90
N ALA A 365 -2.30 -21.51 -8.26
CA ALA A 365 -2.04 -20.12 -7.87
C ALA A 365 -1.97 -19.23 -9.10
N LEU A 366 -2.37 -17.97 -8.95
CA LEU A 366 -2.18 -16.94 -9.97
C LEU A 366 -0.67 -16.80 -10.26
N SER A 367 -0.30 -17.11 -11.49
CA SER A 367 1.02 -16.94 -12.05
C SER A 367 1.41 -15.48 -12.05
N ARG A 368 2.66 -15.24 -11.68
CA ARG A 368 3.23 -13.92 -11.61
C ARG A 368 4.66 -13.97 -12.13
N THR A 369 5.07 -12.93 -12.84
CA THR A 369 6.46 -12.78 -13.26
C THR A 369 7.34 -12.61 -12.02
N ILE A 370 8.23 -13.57 -11.79
CA ILE A 370 9.18 -13.59 -10.70
C ILE A 370 10.57 -13.71 -11.30
N CYS A 371 11.45 -12.80 -10.90
CA CYS A 371 12.84 -12.77 -11.32
C CYS A 371 13.66 -13.75 -10.48
N ASN A 372 14.47 -14.58 -11.15
CA ASN A 372 15.50 -15.36 -10.48
C ASN A 372 16.60 -14.42 -9.96
N PRO A 373 16.91 -14.41 -8.65
CA PRO A 373 17.95 -13.55 -8.08
C PRO A 373 19.37 -13.92 -8.56
N GLU A 374 19.56 -15.11 -9.13
CA GLU A 374 20.84 -15.62 -9.65
C GLU A 374 21.02 -15.40 -11.16
N LYS A 375 20.15 -14.60 -11.78
CA LYS A 375 20.28 -14.19 -13.19
C LYS A 375 20.45 -12.67 -13.30
N SER A 376 20.95 -12.22 -14.45
CA SER A 376 21.11 -10.80 -14.79
C SER A 376 20.04 -10.31 -15.76
N TYR A 377 19.69 -9.03 -15.66
CA TYR A 377 18.64 -8.38 -16.46
C TYR A 377 19.22 -7.16 -17.17
N VAL A 378 19.12 -7.10 -18.49
CA VAL A 378 19.70 -6.02 -19.30
C VAL A 378 18.59 -5.10 -19.79
N ILE A 379 18.70 -3.80 -19.53
CA ILE A 379 17.73 -2.78 -19.95
C ILE A 379 18.43 -1.71 -20.80
N ILE A 380 18.17 -1.74 -22.10
CA ILE A 380 18.67 -0.75 -23.04
C ILE A 380 17.85 0.53 -22.90
N GLY A 381 18.51 1.67 -22.66
CA GLY A 381 17.82 2.91 -22.33
C GLY A 381 17.28 2.93 -20.89
N GLY A 382 17.87 2.12 -20.00
CA GLY A 382 17.41 1.90 -18.62
C GLY A 382 17.43 3.14 -17.72
N LEU A 383 18.12 4.22 -18.10
CA LEU A 383 18.07 5.50 -17.36
C LEU A 383 16.96 6.46 -17.85
N GLY A 384 16.16 6.07 -18.84
CA GLY A 384 14.95 6.80 -19.21
C GLY A 384 13.83 6.62 -18.17
N GLY A 385 12.78 7.46 -18.23
CA GLY A 385 11.67 7.43 -17.27
C GLY A 385 11.07 6.03 -17.09
N PHE A 386 10.62 5.40 -18.18
CA PHE A 386 10.12 4.01 -18.12
C PHE A 386 11.20 3.02 -17.67
N GLY A 387 12.44 3.18 -18.14
CA GLY A 387 13.54 2.26 -17.83
C GLY A 387 13.83 2.16 -16.33
N LEU A 388 13.76 3.28 -15.61
CA LEU A 388 13.93 3.31 -14.15
C LEU A 388 12.78 2.60 -13.44
N GLU A 389 11.54 2.83 -13.85
CA GLU A 389 10.36 2.18 -13.28
C GLU A 389 10.33 0.67 -13.59
N LEU A 390 10.78 0.26 -14.79
CA LEU A 390 10.97 -1.15 -15.13
C LEU A 390 12.07 -1.79 -14.28
N CYS A 391 13.17 -1.08 -14.04
CA CYS A 391 14.24 -1.56 -13.16
C CYS A 391 13.73 -1.77 -11.73
N GLN A 392 13.00 -0.79 -11.19
CA GLN A 392 12.36 -0.89 -9.87
C GLN A 392 11.39 -2.09 -9.83
N TRP A 393 10.55 -2.25 -10.85
CA TRP A 393 9.62 -3.36 -10.94
C TRP A 393 10.34 -4.72 -10.97
N LEU A 394 11.41 -4.86 -11.77
CA LEU A 394 12.22 -6.10 -11.79
C LEU A 394 12.84 -6.41 -10.43
N VAL A 395 13.34 -5.38 -9.74
CA VAL A 395 13.89 -5.49 -8.38
C VAL A 395 12.84 -6.03 -7.40
N GLU A 396 11.63 -5.48 -7.44
CA GLU A 396 10.48 -5.92 -6.65
C GLU A 396 10.09 -7.37 -6.99
N ARG A 397 10.23 -7.78 -8.25
CA ARG A 397 10.03 -9.16 -8.70
C ARG A 397 11.17 -10.12 -8.32
N GLY A 398 12.27 -9.63 -7.73
CA GLY A 398 13.37 -10.45 -7.23
C GLY A 398 14.70 -10.30 -7.98
N ALA A 399 14.80 -9.40 -8.97
CA ALA A 399 16.06 -9.16 -9.66
C ALA A 399 17.09 -8.57 -8.68
N ARG A 400 18.33 -9.07 -8.74
CA ARG A 400 19.45 -8.57 -7.91
C ARG A 400 20.65 -8.08 -8.73
N HIS A 401 20.66 -8.38 -10.02
CA HIS A 401 21.73 -8.01 -10.94
C HIS A 401 21.12 -7.37 -12.20
N VAL A 402 21.27 -6.06 -12.36
CA VAL A 402 20.69 -5.34 -13.51
C VAL A 402 21.76 -4.51 -14.20
N VAL A 403 21.80 -4.57 -15.53
CA VAL A 403 22.67 -3.75 -16.38
C VAL A 403 21.79 -2.76 -17.13
N LEU A 404 21.97 -1.47 -16.85
CA LEU A 404 21.27 -0.37 -17.51
C LEU A 404 22.20 0.28 -18.54
N THR A 405 21.71 0.54 -19.75
CA THR A 405 22.49 1.33 -20.71
C THR A 405 22.02 2.77 -20.82
N SER A 406 22.99 3.68 -20.97
CA SER A 406 22.74 5.09 -21.28
C SER A 406 23.96 5.70 -21.96
N ARG A 407 23.76 6.33 -23.13
CA ARG A 407 24.82 7.05 -23.86
C ARG A 407 25.49 8.11 -23.00
N SER A 408 24.73 8.77 -22.13
CA SER A 408 25.19 9.90 -21.32
C SER A 408 25.58 9.52 -19.88
N GLY A 409 25.29 8.29 -19.43
CA GLY A 409 25.34 7.93 -18.01
C GLY A 409 24.28 8.68 -17.17
N LEU A 410 24.54 8.80 -15.87
CA LEU A 410 23.68 9.47 -14.89
C LEU A 410 23.76 11.00 -15.06
N LYS A 411 22.61 11.65 -15.19
CA LYS A 411 22.48 13.11 -15.36
C LYS A 411 21.59 13.77 -14.33
N THR A 412 20.48 13.13 -13.93
CA THR A 412 19.45 13.78 -13.10
C THR A 412 19.55 13.39 -11.63
N GLY A 413 18.99 14.24 -10.75
CA GLY A 413 18.86 13.93 -9.32
C GLY A 413 18.02 12.68 -9.06
N TYR A 414 16.94 12.49 -9.82
CA TYR A 414 16.08 11.30 -9.70
C TYR A 414 16.80 10.00 -10.04
N GLN A 415 17.63 9.99 -11.11
CA GLN A 415 18.46 8.84 -11.45
C GLN A 415 19.43 8.48 -10.31
N LYS A 416 20.09 9.49 -9.71
CA LYS A 416 21.00 9.28 -8.57
C LYS A 416 20.25 8.77 -7.34
N LEU A 417 19.05 9.28 -7.08
CA LEU A 417 18.19 8.81 -5.99
C LEU A 417 17.86 7.32 -6.15
N CYS A 418 17.43 6.89 -7.34
CA CYS A 418 17.12 5.49 -7.62
C CYS A 418 18.35 4.58 -7.41
N MET A 419 19.51 4.97 -7.96
CA MET A 419 20.76 4.23 -7.75
C MET A 419 21.14 4.10 -6.27
N ASN A 420 20.96 5.16 -5.49
CA ASN A 420 21.23 5.15 -4.07
C ASN A 420 20.26 4.24 -3.29
N ARG A 421 18.98 4.18 -3.69
CA ARG A 421 18.00 3.26 -3.09
C ARG A 421 18.38 1.81 -3.36
N TRP A 422 18.62 1.44 -4.62
CA TRP A 422 19.00 0.08 -4.99
C TRP A 422 20.30 -0.37 -4.33
N LYS A 423 21.27 0.54 -4.20
CA LYS A 423 22.52 0.27 -3.47
C LYS A 423 22.28 -0.03 -1.99
N LYS A 424 21.38 0.71 -1.32
CA LYS A 424 21.02 0.46 0.09
C LYS A 424 20.32 -0.89 0.28
N GLU A 425 19.60 -1.34 -0.73
CA GLU A 425 18.94 -2.66 -0.79
C GLU A 425 19.88 -3.80 -1.23
N ASN A 426 21.18 -3.54 -1.37
CA ASN A 426 22.21 -4.49 -1.82
C ASN A 426 21.94 -5.09 -3.22
N ILE A 427 21.35 -4.29 -4.11
CA ILE A 427 21.12 -4.68 -5.51
C ILE A 427 22.30 -4.21 -6.35
N ASN A 428 22.84 -5.11 -7.16
CA ASN A 428 23.94 -4.80 -8.08
C ASN A 428 23.38 -4.18 -9.37
N ILE A 429 23.47 -2.85 -9.49
CA ILE A 429 23.08 -2.11 -10.70
C ILE A 429 24.34 -1.57 -11.37
N ILE A 430 24.57 -1.98 -12.62
CA ILE A 430 25.68 -1.50 -13.45
C ILE A 430 25.14 -0.57 -14.53
N VAL A 431 25.71 0.62 -14.65
CA VAL A 431 25.39 1.56 -15.74
C VAL A 431 26.48 1.49 -16.80
N SER A 432 26.12 1.03 -17.99
CA SER A 432 27.02 0.92 -19.15
C SER A 432 26.75 2.03 -20.18
N LYS A 433 27.81 2.50 -20.83
CA LYS A 433 27.75 3.46 -21.95
C LYS A 433 27.81 2.80 -23.32
N LEU A 434 27.90 1.46 -23.39
CA LEU A 434 27.94 0.70 -24.63
C LEU A 434 26.68 0.94 -25.48
N ASN A 435 26.86 1.06 -26.79
CA ASN A 435 25.76 1.32 -27.72
C ASN A 435 25.41 0.05 -28.52
N ALA A 436 24.28 -0.57 -28.18
CA ALA A 436 23.81 -1.79 -28.85
C ALA A 436 23.58 -1.65 -30.37
N ALA A 437 23.54 -0.44 -30.93
CA ALA A 437 23.52 -0.23 -32.39
C ALA A 437 24.83 -0.68 -33.08
N LYS A 438 25.92 -0.89 -32.33
CA LYS A 438 27.16 -1.52 -32.81
C LYS A 438 27.22 -2.97 -32.33
N MET A 439 27.56 -3.90 -33.22
CA MET A 439 27.62 -5.33 -32.91
C MET A 439 28.61 -5.65 -31.77
N ASP A 440 29.82 -5.10 -31.84
CA ASP A 440 30.85 -5.34 -30.81
C ASP A 440 30.41 -4.86 -29.43
N ASP A 441 29.77 -3.69 -29.36
CA ASP A 441 29.22 -3.14 -28.12
C ASP A 441 28.05 -4.00 -27.60
N ALA A 442 27.20 -4.53 -28.48
CA ALA A 442 26.11 -5.43 -28.10
C ALA A 442 26.65 -6.74 -27.51
N LYS A 443 27.67 -7.35 -28.15
CA LYS A 443 28.36 -8.53 -27.63
C LYS A 443 29.06 -8.23 -26.30
N ALA A 444 29.78 -7.12 -26.20
CA ALA A 444 30.45 -6.70 -24.96
C ALA A 444 29.46 -6.45 -23.82
N LEU A 445 28.29 -5.89 -24.11
CA LEU A 445 27.23 -5.66 -23.13
C LEU A 445 26.65 -6.97 -22.59
N LEU A 446 26.30 -7.91 -23.48
CA LEU A 446 25.75 -9.19 -23.06
C LEU A 446 26.79 -10.06 -22.37
N LYS A 447 28.06 -10.00 -22.80
CA LYS A 447 29.17 -10.66 -22.12
C LYS A 447 29.38 -10.12 -20.70
N MET A 448 29.38 -8.79 -20.54
CA MET A 448 29.45 -8.15 -19.22
C MET A 448 28.31 -8.61 -18.31
N ALA A 449 27.08 -8.68 -18.84
CA ALA A 449 25.94 -9.16 -18.07
C ALA A 449 26.09 -10.64 -17.67
N ALA A 450 26.50 -11.49 -18.62
CA ALA A 450 26.73 -12.92 -18.42
C ALA A 450 27.87 -13.23 -17.44
N GLU A 451 28.93 -12.41 -17.40
CA GLU A 451 30.04 -12.51 -16.44
C GLU A 451 29.58 -12.25 -15.00
N ILE A 452 28.53 -11.43 -14.80
CA ILE A 452 27.93 -11.23 -13.48
C ILE A 452 27.11 -12.46 -13.10
N LYS A 453 26.15 -12.82 -13.96
CA LYS A 453 25.22 -13.94 -13.84
C LYS A 453 24.60 -14.28 -15.21
N PRO A 454 24.12 -15.52 -15.45
CA PRO A 454 23.41 -15.87 -16.68
C PRO A 454 22.29 -14.86 -17.01
N VAL A 455 22.20 -14.42 -18.26
CA VAL A 455 21.25 -13.39 -18.68
C VAL A 455 19.84 -13.98 -18.76
N ALA A 456 18.94 -13.53 -17.87
CA ALA A 456 17.51 -13.88 -17.92
C ALA A 456 16.76 -13.07 -18.96
N ALA A 457 17.10 -11.79 -19.09
CA ALA A 457 16.25 -10.88 -19.84
C ALA A 457 17.01 -9.78 -20.55
N ILE A 458 16.53 -9.43 -21.74
CA ILE A 458 16.99 -8.29 -22.53
C ILE A 458 15.75 -7.45 -22.87
N PHE A 459 15.73 -6.21 -22.37
CA PHE A 459 14.66 -5.24 -22.62
C PHE A 459 15.20 -4.08 -23.46
N ASN A 460 14.68 -3.88 -24.67
CA ASN A 460 15.04 -2.74 -25.51
C ASN A 460 14.01 -1.61 -25.40
N LEU A 461 14.34 -0.59 -24.59
CA LEU A 461 13.53 0.61 -24.37
C LEU A 461 14.15 1.86 -25.02
N ALA A 462 15.23 1.70 -25.80
CA ALA A 462 15.89 2.82 -26.43
C ALA A 462 14.91 3.61 -27.31
N LEU A 463 14.95 4.92 -27.15
CA LEU A 463 14.07 5.85 -27.83
C LEU A 463 14.87 7.09 -28.24
N VAL A 464 14.98 7.28 -29.55
CA VAL A 464 15.38 8.54 -30.17
C VAL A 464 14.26 8.94 -31.12
N LEU A 465 13.82 10.19 -31.03
CA LEU A 465 12.78 10.75 -31.88
C LEU A 465 13.36 11.86 -32.76
N ARG A 466 12.97 11.82 -34.03
CA ARG A 466 13.27 12.81 -35.07
C ARG A 466 12.01 12.98 -35.91
N ASP A 467 11.01 13.52 -35.24
CA ASP A 467 9.67 13.66 -35.80
C ASP A 467 9.70 14.75 -36.86
N SER A 468 9.28 14.39 -38.07
CA SER A 468 9.20 15.28 -39.22
C SER A 468 8.24 14.69 -40.24
N PHE A 469 7.45 15.54 -40.90
CA PHE A 469 6.68 15.12 -42.06
C PHE A 469 7.61 14.56 -43.15
N MET A 470 7.09 13.67 -44.00
CA MET A 470 7.90 12.95 -44.98
C MET A 470 8.70 13.89 -45.90
N GLU A 471 8.11 15.03 -46.27
CA GLU A 471 8.73 16.08 -47.10
C GLU A 471 9.94 16.74 -46.44
N ASN A 472 9.95 16.80 -45.11
CA ASN A 472 11.00 17.43 -44.30
C ASN A 472 11.89 16.40 -43.60
N GLN A 473 11.76 15.11 -43.96
CA GLN A 473 12.52 14.04 -43.34
C GLN A 473 13.86 13.89 -44.06
N THR A 474 14.94 13.70 -43.28
CA THR A 474 16.29 13.49 -43.84
C THR A 474 16.75 12.06 -43.66
N ILE A 475 17.74 11.64 -44.46
CA ILE A 475 18.34 10.30 -44.37
C ILE A 475 18.98 10.10 -42.99
N GLU A 476 19.63 11.14 -42.47
CA GLU A 476 20.32 11.13 -41.18
C GLU A 476 19.34 10.93 -40.03
N ASN A 477 18.22 11.66 -40.04
CA ASN A 477 17.17 11.52 -39.04
C ASN A 477 16.53 10.13 -39.08
N PHE A 478 16.29 9.59 -40.28
CA PHE A 478 15.75 8.25 -40.45
C PHE A 478 16.70 7.19 -39.91
N LYS A 479 17.99 7.32 -40.23
CA LYS A 479 19.07 6.43 -39.77
C LYS A 479 19.22 6.49 -38.24
N GLU A 480 19.25 7.67 -37.65
CA GLU A 480 19.42 7.84 -36.20
C GLU A 480 18.29 7.14 -35.41
N VAL A 481 17.04 7.26 -35.87
CA VAL A 481 15.90 6.57 -35.24
C VAL A 481 16.02 5.05 -35.41
N CYS A 482 16.37 4.58 -36.62
CA CYS A 482 16.57 3.15 -36.89
C CYS A 482 17.71 2.54 -36.07
N GLU A 483 18.82 3.24 -35.90
CA GLU A 483 19.96 2.79 -35.09
C GLU A 483 19.53 2.47 -33.66
N SER A 484 18.70 3.33 -33.07
CA SER A 484 18.26 3.19 -31.68
C SER A 484 17.36 1.97 -31.44
N LYS A 485 16.59 1.54 -32.43
CA LYS A 485 15.55 0.49 -32.29
C LYS A 485 15.78 -0.72 -33.19
N ALA A 486 15.83 -0.51 -34.50
CA ALA A 486 15.96 -1.59 -35.48
C ALA A 486 17.36 -2.22 -35.41
N THR A 487 18.41 -1.43 -35.60
CA THR A 487 19.79 -1.93 -35.62
C THR A 487 20.20 -2.49 -34.26
N SER A 488 19.85 -1.81 -33.17
CA SER A 488 20.14 -2.29 -31.82
C SER A 488 19.46 -3.64 -31.53
N THR A 489 18.19 -3.82 -31.92
CA THR A 489 17.47 -5.08 -31.72
C THR A 489 18.05 -6.20 -32.57
N LEU A 490 18.45 -5.92 -33.81
CA LEU A 490 19.10 -6.91 -34.69
C LEU A 490 20.42 -7.42 -34.10
N ASN A 491 21.27 -6.50 -33.62
CA ASN A 491 22.52 -6.87 -32.99
C ASN A 491 22.32 -7.64 -31.68
N LEU A 492 21.34 -7.22 -30.86
CA LEU A 492 21.01 -7.91 -29.61
C LEU A 492 20.42 -9.30 -29.86
N ASP A 493 19.62 -9.47 -30.92
CA ASP A 493 19.11 -10.78 -31.32
C ASP A 493 20.27 -11.72 -31.65
N GLU A 494 21.16 -11.32 -32.57
CA GLU A 494 22.32 -12.10 -32.98
C GLU A 494 23.25 -12.41 -31.80
N ALA A 495 23.63 -11.39 -31.02
CA ALA A 495 24.50 -11.56 -29.86
C ALA A 495 23.86 -12.43 -28.76
N SER A 496 22.55 -12.33 -28.54
CA SER A 496 21.86 -13.14 -27.53
C SER A 496 21.81 -14.62 -27.89
N ARG A 497 21.70 -14.96 -29.18
CA ARG A 497 21.71 -16.35 -29.65
C ARG A 497 23.06 -17.02 -29.41
N GLU A 498 24.14 -16.25 -29.50
CA GLU A 498 25.50 -16.73 -29.25
C GLU A 498 25.82 -16.79 -27.75
N LEU A 499 25.47 -15.75 -26.98
CA LEU A 499 26.00 -15.53 -25.63
C LEU A 499 25.00 -15.81 -24.50
N CYS A 500 23.71 -15.97 -24.80
CA CYS A 500 22.64 -16.03 -23.78
C CYS A 500 21.70 -17.24 -24.00
N PRO A 501 22.19 -18.48 -23.78
CA PRO A 501 21.39 -19.69 -24.01
C PRO A 501 20.20 -19.85 -23.04
N GLU A 502 20.22 -19.18 -21.88
CA GLU A 502 19.20 -19.27 -20.83
C GLU A 502 18.30 -18.03 -20.74
N VAL A 503 18.16 -17.28 -21.84
CA VAL A 503 17.28 -16.10 -21.85
C VAL A 503 15.83 -16.54 -21.68
N ASP A 504 15.14 -15.96 -20.70
CA ASP A 504 13.72 -16.17 -20.42
C ASP A 504 12.87 -15.14 -21.17
N TRP A 505 13.38 -13.89 -21.30
CA TRP A 505 12.63 -12.78 -21.92
C TRP A 505 13.50 -11.95 -22.87
N PHE A 506 13.03 -11.78 -24.11
CA PHE A 506 13.56 -10.80 -25.05
C PHE A 506 12.42 -9.86 -25.44
N VAL A 507 12.46 -8.62 -24.93
CA VAL A 507 11.32 -7.71 -24.98
C VAL A 507 11.70 -6.39 -25.64
N CYS A 508 10.95 -6.00 -26.66
CA CYS A 508 11.15 -4.75 -27.39
C CYS A 508 9.95 -3.82 -27.19
N PHE A 509 10.21 -2.56 -26.84
CA PHE A 509 9.16 -1.57 -26.70
C PHE A 509 8.89 -0.91 -28.06
N SER A 510 7.82 -1.37 -28.70
CA SER A 510 7.23 -0.78 -29.89
C SER A 510 6.21 0.30 -29.49
N SER A 511 5.48 0.84 -30.46
CA SER A 511 4.42 1.83 -30.24
C SER A 511 3.25 1.58 -31.17
N VAL A 512 2.05 1.98 -30.73
CA VAL A 512 0.85 2.03 -31.59
C VAL A 512 1.04 2.89 -32.84
N SER A 513 2.02 3.81 -32.88
CA SER A 513 2.42 4.54 -34.08
C SER A 513 2.84 3.60 -35.23
N CYS A 514 3.38 2.41 -34.91
CA CYS A 514 3.66 1.37 -35.90
C CYS A 514 2.37 0.76 -36.48
N GLY A 515 1.40 0.47 -35.61
CA GLY A 515 0.17 -0.22 -36.00
C GLY A 515 -0.85 0.68 -36.71
N ARG A 516 -1.13 1.87 -36.16
CA ARG A 516 -2.14 2.80 -36.70
C ARG A 516 -1.56 3.95 -37.51
N GLY A 517 -0.25 4.14 -37.46
CA GLY A 517 0.41 5.33 -38.00
C GLY A 517 0.32 6.53 -37.06
N ASN A 518 1.32 7.41 -37.15
CA ASN A 518 1.27 8.75 -36.59
C ASN A 518 1.94 9.71 -37.57
N ALA A 519 1.27 10.84 -37.86
CA ALA A 519 1.77 11.81 -38.83
C ALA A 519 3.08 12.43 -38.31
N GLY A 520 4.09 12.49 -39.17
CA GLY A 520 5.43 12.96 -38.80
C GLY A 520 6.35 11.90 -38.18
N GLN A 521 5.89 10.64 -38.04
CA GLN A 521 6.64 9.55 -37.40
C GLN A 521 6.86 8.35 -38.33
N SER A 522 7.10 8.58 -39.63
CA SER A 522 7.33 7.50 -40.61
C SER A 522 8.59 6.68 -40.30
N ASN A 523 9.68 7.34 -39.91
CA ASN A 523 10.92 6.74 -39.41
C ASN A 523 10.71 5.91 -38.14
N TYR A 524 9.96 6.46 -37.18
CA TYR A 524 9.65 5.79 -35.92
C TYR A 524 8.75 4.56 -36.12
N GLY A 525 7.73 4.66 -36.97
CA GLY A 525 6.87 3.54 -37.35
C GLY A 525 7.68 2.41 -38.01
N TYR A 526 8.54 2.74 -38.98
CA TYR A 526 9.42 1.77 -39.64
C TYR A 526 10.33 1.05 -38.64
N ALA A 527 11.07 1.80 -37.81
CA ALA A 527 12.02 1.21 -36.87
C ALA A 527 11.34 0.28 -35.84
N ASN A 528 10.13 0.63 -35.39
CA ASN A 528 9.33 -0.21 -34.52
C ASN A 528 8.84 -1.49 -35.20
N SER A 529 8.36 -1.40 -36.45
CA SER A 529 7.90 -2.55 -37.22
C SER A 529 9.00 -3.59 -37.43
N VAL A 530 10.24 -3.14 -37.65
CA VAL A 530 11.40 -4.06 -37.75
C VAL A 530 11.60 -4.87 -36.48
N MET A 531 11.50 -4.26 -35.29
CA MET A 531 11.61 -4.99 -34.02
C MET A 531 10.50 -6.03 -33.85
N GLU A 532 9.29 -5.73 -34.32
CA GLU A 532 8.17 -6.67 -34.30
C GLU A 532 8.46 -7.91 -35.15
N ARG A 533 9.03 -7.74 -36.35
CA ARG A 533 9.42 -8.88 -37.21
C ARG A 533 10.53 -9.72 -36.59
N ILE A 534 11.50 -9.10 -35.90
CA ILE A 534 12.56 -9.82 -35.18
C ILE A 534 11.95 -10.67 -34.05
N CYS A 535 11.01 -10.13 -33.27
CA CYS A 535 10.34 -10.87 -32.20
C CYS A 535 9.49 -12.04 -32.72
N GLU A 536 8.79 -11.85 -33.84
CA GLU A 536 8.08 -12.93 -34.53
C GLU A 536 9.03 -14.04 -34.99
N GLU A 537 10.16 -13.68 -35.58
CA GLU A 537 11.13 -14.65 -36.07
C GLU A 537 11.80 -15.43 -34.94
N ARG A 538 12.15 -14.77 -33.83
CA ARG A 538 12.60 -15.44 -32.60
C ARG A 538 11.57 -16.46 -32.11
N THR A 539 10.31 -16.07 -32.05
CA THR A 539 9.22 -16.93 -31.56
C THR A 539 8.98 -18.13 -32.48
N LYS A 540 9.04 -17.95 -33.81
CA LYS A 540 8.96 -19.07 -34.78
C LYS A 540 10.07 -20.09 -34.57
N GLN A 541 11.24 -19.64 -34.12
CA GLN A 541 12.41 -20.48 -33.85
C GLN A 541 12.41 -21.03 -32.41
N GLY A 542 11.33 -20.85 -31.65
CA GLY A 542 11.22 -21.33 -30.27
C GLY A 542 12.00 -20.51 -29.24
N LEU A 543 12.53 -19.35 -29.63
CA LEU A 543 13.20 -18.43 -28.71
C LEU A 543 12.21 -17.38 -28.15
N PRO A 544 12.42 -16.87 -26.93
CA PRO A 544 11.60 -15.79 -26.40
C PRO A 544 11.71 -14.56 -27.29
N GLY A 545 10.57 -13.94 -27.63
CA GLY A 545 10.50 -12.70 -28.38
C GLY A 545 9.16 -12.02 -28.16
N LEU A 546 9.15 -10.77 -27.69
CA LEU A 546 7.95 -10.02 -27.38
C LEU A 546 8.12 -8.54 -27.74
N ALA A 547 7.39 -8.06 -28.75
CA ALA A 547 7.26 -6.65 -29.07
C ALA A 547 5.94 -6.12 -28.51
N ILE A 548 6.01 -5.05 -27.69
CA ILE A 548 4.83 -4.43 -27.09
C ILE A 548 4.58 -3.09 -27.74
N GLN A 549 3.47 -2.97 -28.46
CA GLN A 549 2.98 -1.71 -29.04
C GLN A 549 2.28 -0.88 -27.96
N TRP A 550 3.06 -0.05 -27.27
CA TRP A 550 2.54 0.87 -26.26
C TRP A 550 1.81 2.05 -26.88
N GLY A 551 0.69 2.45 -26.26
CA GLY A 551 0.04 3.73 -26.46
C GLY A 551 0.86 4.89 -25.88
N ALA A 552 0.19 6.02 -25.64
CA ALA A 552 0.77 7.06 -24.80
C ALA A 552 1.06 6.49 -23.39
N VAL A 553 2.26 6.71 -22.87
CA VAL A 553 2.64 6.32 -21.50
C VAL A 553 2.75 7.59 -20.66
N GLY A 554 2.05 7.63 -19.54
CA GLY A 554 2.02 8.75 -18.59
C GLY A 554 2.89 8.51 -17.36
N ASP A 555 2.84 9.46 -16.43
CA ASP A 555 3.63 9.55 -15.17
C ASP A 555 5.13 9.75 -15.38
N VAL A 556 5.72 9.01 -16.32
CA VAL A 556 7.13 9.07 -16.70
C VAL A 556 7.28 8.86 -18.21
N GLY A 557 8.33 9.45 -18.79
CA GLY A 557 8.67 9.26 -20.20
C GLY A 557 8.50 10.51 -21.05
N VAL A 558 8.65 10.35 -22.37
CA VAL A 558 8.74 11.49 -23.30
C VAL A 558 7.42 12.26 -23.40
N PHE A 559 6.27 11.59 -23.22
CA PHE A 559 4.96 12.24 -23.30
C PHE A 559 4.72 13.21 -22.14
N GLU A 560 5.03 12.81 -20.90
CA GLU A 560 4.88 13.69 -19.73
C GLU A 560 5.77 14.93 -19.86
N VAL A 561 7.01 14.76 -20.33
CA VAL A 561 7.97 15.86 -20.50
C VAL A 561 7.58 16.79 -21.66
N ALA A 562 6.94 16.29 -22.71
CA ALA A 562 6.66 17.05 -23.92
C ALA A 562 5.23 17.63 -24.00
N VAL A 563 4.23 16.99 -23.36
CA VAL A 563 2.81 17.28 -23.60
C VAL A 563 1.99 17.42 -22.30
N GLY A 564 2.44 16.85 -21.19
CA GLY A 564 1.71 16.83 -19.90
C GLY A 564 0.67 15.69 -19.79
N SER A 565 0.20 15.43 -18.56
CA SER A 565 -0.48 14.18 -18.17
C SER A 565 -1.90 13.96 -18.73
N ASP A 566 -2.59 15.02 -19.18
CA ASP A 566 -4.03 14.98 -19.51
C ASP A 566 -4.37 15.25 -20.99
N VAL A 567 -3.38 15.31 -21.87
CA VAL A 567 -3.62 15.61 -23.29
C VAL A 567 -3.90 14.33 -24.08
N ALA A 568 -5.07 14.25 -24.72
CA ALA A 568 -5.36 13.20 -25.69
C ALA A 568 -4.54 13.43 -26.96
N ASN A 569 -3.72 12.45 -27.35
CA ASN A 569 -2.98 12.47 -28.61
C ASN A 569 -3.34 11.24 -29.44
N GLY A 570 -3.68 11.42 -30.71
CA GLY A 570 -4.06 10.31 -31.61
C GLY A 570 -5.28 9.50 -31.16
N GLY A 571 -6.19 10.07 -30.35
CA GLY A 571 -7.35 9.36 -29.81
C GLY A 571 -7.01 8.36 -28.71
N ILE A 572 -5.91 8.56 -27.99
CA ILE A 572 -5.42 7.73 -26.89
C ILE A 572 -5.08 8.65 -25.71
N ILE A 573 -5.30 8.17 -24.48
CA ILE A 573 -4.87 8.87 -23.25
C ILE A 573 -3.64 8.19 -22.65
N PRO A 574 -2.82 8.93 -21.88
CA PRO A 574 -1.64 8.35 -21.23
C PRO A 574 -2.01 7.21 -20.29
N GLN A 575 -1.44 6.03 -20.54
CA GLN A 575 -1.52 4.90 -19.63
C GLN A 575 -0.56 5.13 -18.48
N ARG A 576 -1.09 5.18 -17.25
CA ARG A 576 -0.29 5.28 -16.01
C ARG A 576 0.74 4.14 -15.92
N ILE A 577 1.92 4.42 -15.40
CA ILE A 577 3.05 3.48 -15.40
C ILE A 577 2.73 2.20 -14.62
N ASN A 578 1.99 2.30 -13.51
CA ASN A 578 1.57 1.13 -12.74
C ASN A 578 0.63 0.20 -13.56
N SER A 579 -0.23 0.79 -14.41
CA SER A 579 -1.05 0.04 -15.36
C SER A 579 -0.18 -0.63 -16.42
N CYS A 580 0.81 0.07 -16.97
CA CYS A 580 1.77 -0.50 -17.92
C CYS A 580 2.51 -1.70 -17.33
N LEU A 581 3.05 -1.59 -16.11
CA LEU A 581 3.79 -2.67 -15.45
C LEU A 581 2.89 -3.86 -15.10
N THR A 582 1.63 -3.62 -14.73
CA THR A 582 0.64 -4.68 -14.52
C THR A 582 0.29 -5.41 -15.83
N VAL A 583 0.22 -4.68 -16.94
CA VAL A 583 0.00 -5.28 -18.27
C VAL A 583 1.23 -6.02 -18.76
N LEU A 584 2.43 -5.48 -18.53
CA LEU A 584 3.70 -6.14 -18.82
C LEU A 584 3.77 -7.50 -18.13
N ASP A 585 3.37 -7.59 -16.86
CA ASP A 585 3.30 -8.86 -16.11
C ASP A 585 2.47 -9.92 -16.83
N LYS A 586 1.36 -9.53 -17.46
CA LYS A 586 0.50 -10.44 -18.24
C LYS A 586 1.15 -10.81 -19.58
N PHE A 587 1.78 -9.84 -20.23
CA PHE A 587 2.43 -10.06 -21.54
C PHE A 587 3.70 -10.90 -21.47
N LEU A 588 4.41 -10.92 -20.34
CA LEU A 588 5.56 -11.81 -20.13
C LEU A 588 5.17 -13.28 -19.90
N GLN A 589 3.88 -13.57 -19.66
CA GLN A 589 3.36 -14.91 -19.36
C GLN A 589 2.64 -15.56 -20.55
N GLN A 590 2.78 -14.99 -21.75
CA GLN A 590 2.07 -15.42 -22.95
C GLN A 590 3.03 -15.53 -24.13
N ASN A 591 2.63 -16.24 -25.19
CA ASN A 591 3.52 -16.65 -26.28
C ASN A 591 3.31 -15.88 -27.60
N GLN A 592 2.44 -14.89 -27.64
CA GLN A 592 2.25 -14.02 -28.80
C GLN A 592 3.44 -13.07 -28.94
N PRO A 593 4.07 -13.02 -30.13
CA PRO A 593 5.27 -12.23 -30.35
C PRO A 593 5.03 -10.73 -30.40
N VAL A 594 3.81 -10.30 -30.74
CA VAL A 594 3.44 -8.89 -30.86
C VAL A 594 2.11 -8.66 -30.18
N VAL A 595 2.07 -7.71 -29.24
CA VAL A 595 0.88 -7.35 -28.46
C VAL A 595 0.75 -5.83 -28.35
N SER A 596 -0.45 -5.32 -28.13
CA SER A 596 -0.69 -3.88 -27.98
C SER A 596 -1.35 -3.55 -26.65
N SER A 597 -0.93 -2.44 -26.03
CA SER A 597 -1.58 -1.88 -24.84
C SER A 597 -1.70 -0.37 -24.98
N PHE A 598 -2.92 0.13 -25.01
CA PHE A 598 -3.21 1.55 -25.05
C PHE A 598 -4.57 1.82 -24.42
N VAL A 599 -4.75 3.03 -23.88
CA VAL A 599 -6.02 3.44 -23.30
C VAL A 599 -6.78 4.28 -24.33
N PRO A 600 -7.90 3.80 -24.88
CA PRO A 600 -8.64 4.56 -25.88
C PRO A 600 -9.17 5.85 -25.26
N TYR A 601 -8.98 6.97 -25.95
CA TYR A 601 -9.73 8.18 -25.66
C TYR A 601 -11.16 7.93 -26.10
N LYS A 602 -12.06 7.82 -25.12
CA LYS A 602 -13.49 7.93 -25.37
C LYS A 602 -13.82 9.39 -25.15
N PRO A 603 -14.04 10.21 -26.19
CA PRO A 603 -14.72 11.48 -25.98
C PRO A 603 -16.00 11.12 -25.25
N SER A 604 -16.24 11.77 -24.13
CA SER A 604 -17.42 11.52 -23.31
C SER A 604 -18.65 11.42 -24.22
N GLU A 605 -19.32 10.27 -24.23
CA GLU A 605 -20.70 10.13 -24.71
C GLU A 605 -21.66 10.88 -23.76
N THR A 606 -21.28 12.03 -23.21
CA THR A 606 -22.19 13.05 -22.70
C THR A 606 -22.70 13.90 -23.85
N THR A 607 -23.31 13.23 -24.82
CA THR A 607 -24.46 13.70 -25.59
C THR A 607 -24.93 12.49 -26.40
N THR A 608 -25.93 11.80 -25.85
CA THR A 608 -26.66 10.64 -26.40
C THR A 608 -26.19 9.23 -26.02
N LYS A 609 -26.78 8.74 -24.91
CA LYS A 609 -27.27 7.37 -24.69
C LYS A 609 -26.26 6.21 -24.85
N LYS A 610 -25.51 5.94 -23.79
CA LYS A 610 -25.28 4.57 -23.28
C LYS A 610 -24.85 4.60 -21.82
N ALA A 611 -25.85 4.74 -20.93
CA ALA A 611 -25.68 4.36 -19.54
C ALA A 611 -25.30 2.88 -19.51
N SER A 612 -24.09 2.56 -19.05
CA SER A 612 -23.79 1.24 -18.52
C SER A 612 -24.81 1.00 -17.40
N LYS A 613 -25.65 -0.03 -17.56
CA LYS A 613 -26.50 -0.56 -16.49
C LYS A 613 -25.62 -1.06 -15.33
N HIS A 614 -25.13 -0.17 -14.48
CA HIS A 614 -24.82 -0.50 -13.11
C HIS A 614 -26.08 -0.18 -12.31
N ASN A 615 -26.87 -1.21 -11.99
CA ASN A 615 -28.05 -1.06 -11.15
C ASN A 615 -27.57 -0.79 -9.72
N VAL A 616 -27.59 0.47 -9.30
CA VAL A 616 -27.39 0.93 -7.91
C VAL A 616 -28.21 0.08 -6.96
N LEU A 617 -29.45 -0.23 -7.34
CA LEU A 617 -30.35 -1.08 -6.55
C LEU A 617 -29.84 -2.52 -6.40
N SER A 618 -29.16 -3.08 -7.39
CA SER A 618 -28.64 -4.45 -7.31
C SER A 618 -27.42 -4.55 -6.40
N THR A 619 -26.52 -3.58 -6.47
CA THR A 619 -25.32 -3.55 -5.61
C THR A 619 -25.69 -3.29 -4.16
N ILE A 620 -26.57 -2.32 -3.92
CA ILE A 620 -27.09 -2.06 -2.57
C ILE A 620 -27.94 -3.24 -2.08
N GLY A 621 -28.72 -3.88 -2.95
CA GLY A 621 -29.42 -5.13 -2.62
C GLY A 621 -28.47 -6.23 -2.14
N ASN A 622 -27.33 -6.44 -2.81
CA ASN A 622 -26.33 -7.41 -2.40
C ASN A 622 -25.69 -7.09 -1.04
N ILE A 623 -25.43 -5.81 -0.75
CA ILE A 623 -24.91 -5.35 0.56
C ILE A 623 -25.90 -5.71 1.69
N PHE A 624 -27.19 -5.58 1.42
CA PHE A 624 -28.25 -5.90 2.38
C PHE A 624 -28.72 -7.37 2.32
N GLY A 625 -28.15 -8.19 1.43
CA GLY A 625 -28.57 -9.59 1.22
C GLY A 625 -29.96 -9.75 0.59
N ILE A 626 -30.48 -8.71 -0.07
CA ILE A 626 -31.81 -8.65 -0.68
C ILE A 626 -31.70 -8.95 -2.18
N LYS A 627 -32.30 -10.07 -2.61
CA LYS A 627 -32.24 -10.54 -4.00
C LYS A 627 -33.03 -9.68 -5.00
N ASP A 628 -34.11 -9.03 -4.54
CA ASP A 628 -34.92 -8.16 -5.39
C ASP A 628 -35.36 -6.89 -4.65
N MET A 629 -34.61 -5.81 -4.88
CA MET A 629 -34.90 -4.49 -4.31
C MET A 629 -36.07 -3.77 -5.02
N SER A 630 -36.58 -4.31 -6.13
CA SER A 630 -37.69 -3.69 -6.86
C SER A 630 -39.05 -3.87 -6.16
N ALA A 631 -39.16 -4.90 -5.31
CA ALA A 631 -40.35 -5.22 -4.51
C ALA A 631 -40.47 -4.40 -3.20
N ILE A 632 -39.46 -3.59 -2.86
CA ILE A 632 -39.43 -2.79 -1.63
C ILE A 632 -40.13 -1.44 -1.84
N ASN A 633 -40.85 -0.98 -0.82
CA ASN A 633 -41.51 0.32 -0.83
C ASN A 633 -40.48 1.44 -1.08
N THR A 634 -40.75 2.29 -2.08
CA THR A 634 -39.85 3.36 -2.51
C THR A 634 -39.61 4.45 -1.46
N GLU A 635 -40.48 4.55 -0.46
CA GLU A 635 -40.35 5.49 0.66
C GLU A 635 -39.51 4.97 1.83
N THR A 636 -39.16 3.68 1.83
CA THR A 636 -38.34 3.07 2.89
C THR A 636 -36.92 3.62 2.84
N SER A 637 -36.41 4.02 4.00
CA SER A 637 -35.02 4.49 4.14
C SER A 637 -34.03 3.34 4.34
N LEU A 638 -32.74 3.55 4.04
CA LEU A 638 -31.71 2.55 4.32
C LEU A 638 -31.64 2.18 5.82
N GLY A 639 -31.90 3.14 6.71
CA GLY A 639 -32.00 2.86 8.15
C GLY A 639 -33.12 1.87 8.50
N GLU A 640 -34.28 2.01 7.85
CA GLU A 640 -35.41 1.09 8.02
C GLU A 640 -35.18 -0.29 7.37
N LEU A 641 -34.30 -0.38 6.38
CA LEU A 641 -33.84 -1.64 5.79
C LEU A 641 -32.81 -2.40 6.67
N GLY A 642 -32.56 -1.92 7.89
CA GLY A 642 -31.68 -2.60 8.84
C GLY A 642 -30.20 -2.29 8.64
N MET A 643 -29.86 -1.13 8.05
CA MET A 643 -28.48 -0.74 7.81
C MET A 643 -27.66 -0.65 9.11
N ASP A 644 -26.76 -1.61 9.29
CA ASP A 644 -25.80 -1.60 10.39
C ASP A 644 -24.58 -0.72 10.09
N SER A 645 -23.66 -0.60 11.06
CA SER A 645 -22.48 0.25 10.93
C SER A 645 -21.50 -0.22 9.83
N LEU A 646 -21.58 -1.47 9.38
CA LEU A 646 -20.70 -2.02 8.35
C LEU A 646 -21.32 -1.80 6.96
N MET A 647 -22.61 -2.08 6.80
CA MET A 647 -23.37 -1.78 5.58
C MET A 647 -23.36 -0.29 5.25
N ALA A 648 -23.45 0.59 6.26
CA ALA A 648 -23.37 2.03 6.08
C ALA A 648 -22.03 2.47 5.46
N VAL A 649 -20.94 1.80 5.82
CA VAL A 649 -19.61 2.11 5.27
C VAL A 649 -19.48 1.56 3.85
N GLU A 650 -19.98 0.35 3.58
CA GLU A 650 -19.97 -0.24 2.23
C GLU A 650 -20.79 0.60 1.23
N VAL A 651 -21.99 1.01 1.63
CA VAL A 651 -22.83 1.90 0.81
C VAL A 651 -22.17 3.26 0.62
N LYS A 652 -21.57 3.83 1.68
CA LYS A 652 -20.84 5.11 1.59
C LYS A 652 -19.68 5.02 0.60
N GLN A 653 -18.82 3.99 0.72
CA GLN A 653 -17.69 3.80 -0.18
C GLN A 653 -18.13 3.56 -1.62
N PHE A 654 -19.20 2.78 -1.83
CA PHE A 654 -19.78 2.57 -3.15
C PHE A 654 -20.25 3.89 -3.78
N LEU A 655 -21.00 4.71 -3.03
CA LEU A 655 -21.49 6.01 -3.51
C LEU A 655 -20.37 7.02 -3.74
N GLU A 656 -19.33 7.03 -2.91
CA GLU A 656 -18.15 7.90 -3.08
C GLU A 656 -17.32 7.50 -4.31
N ARG A 657 -17.15 6.19 -4.54
CA ARG A 657 -16.34 5.65 -5.63
C ARG A 657 -17.03 5.78 -6.99
N ASP A 658 -18.30 5.39 -7.07
CA ASP A 658 -18.99 5.20 -8.35
C ASP A 658 -19.85 6.43 -8.73
N PHE A 659 -20.18 7.29 -7.76
CA PHE A 659 -21.04 8.47 -7.97
C PHE A 659 -20.48 9.78 -7.38
N HIS A 660 -19.28 9.76 -6.78
CA HIS A 660 -18.66 10.93 -6.13
C HIS A 660 -19.56 11.60 -5.08
N LEU A 661 -20.48 10.83 -4.46
CA LEU A 661 -21.41 11.30 -3.44
C LEU A 661 -20.82 11.06 -2.05
N VAL A 662 -20.34 12.13 -1.43
CA VAL A 662 -19.87 12.13 -0.03
C VAL A 662 -21.05 12.45 0.88
N LEU A 663 -21.53 11.44 1.61
CA LEU A 663 -22.63 11.56 2.55
C LEU A 663 -22.17 11.17 3.96
N ALA A 664 -22.65 11.89 4.97
CA ALA A 664 -22.46 11.50 6.36
C ALA A 664 -23.36 10.30 6.71
N ILE A 665 -22.96 9.47 7.69
CA ILE A 665 -23.72 8.27 8.07
C ILE A 665 -25.19 8.57 8.45
N PRO A 666 -25.53 9.66 9.15
CA PRO A 666 -26.93 10.02 9.41
C PRO A 666 -27.74 10.31 8.13
N GLU A 667 -27.11 10.94 7.13
CA GLU A 667 -27.73 11.24 5.83
C GLU A 667 -27.94 9.96 5.03
N LEU A 668 -26.96 9.06 5.08
CA LEU A 668 -27.03 7.75 4.45
C LEU A 668 -28.20 6.92 5.02
N ARG A 669 -28.43 6.98 6.34
CA ARG A 669 -29.55 6.30 7.00
C ARG A 669 -30.90 6.83 6.54
N GLN A 670 -30.97 8.10 6.15
CA GLN A 670 -32.20 8.74 5.66
C GLN A 670 -32.42 8.58 4.15
N LEU A 671 -31.41 8.08 3.42
CA LEU A 671 -31.50 7.87 1.98
C LEU A 671 -32.59 6.85 1.65
N LYS A 672 -33.55 7.21 0.78
CA LYS A 672 -34.69 6.36 0.44
C LYS A 672 -34.47 5.59 -0.87
N VAL A 673 -35.21 4.49 -1.03
CA VAL A 673 -35.18 3.67 -2.26
C VAL A 673 -35.54 4.48 -3.53
N LYS A 674 -36.41 5.49 -3.42
CA LYS A 674 -36.69 6.42 -4.53
C LYS A 674 -35.50 7.29 -4.93
N ASP A 675 -34.64 7.67 -3.98
CA ASP A 675 -33.48 8.51 -4.24
C ASP A 675 -32.39 7.68 -4.91
N MET A 676 -32.27 6.40 -4.56
CA MET A 676 -31.41 5.44 -5.25
C MET A 676 -31.87 5.17 -6.69
N LYS A 677 -33.20 5.08 -6.94
CA LYS A 677 -33.75 5.02 -8.30
C LYS A 677 -33.46 6.28 -9.12
N LYS A 678 -33.42 7.45 -8.48
CA LYS A 678 -33.02 8.70 -9.16
C LYS A 678 -31.54 8.72 -9.51
N LEU A 679 -30.68 8.13 -8.68
CA LEU A 679 -29.26 7.95 -8.96
C LEU A 679 -29.00 7.04 -10.18
N GLU A 680 -29.89 6.07 -10.46
CA GLU A 680 -29.83 5.27 -11.70
C GLU A 680 -30.20 6.07 -12.96
N GLY A 681 -30.93 7.18 -12.82
CA GLY A 681 -31.43 7.99 -13.94
C GLY A 681 -30.71 9.33 -14.18
N ALA A 682 -30.02 9.86 -13.17
CA ALA A 682 -29.36 11.16 -13.21
C ALA A 682 -27.85 11.01 -13.47
N GLY A 683 -27.40 11.37 -14.67
CA GLY A 683 -25.97 11.62 -14.91
C GLY A 683 -25.44 12.75 -14.02
N GLU A 684 -24.10 12.84 -13.89
CA GLU A 684 -23.26 13.64 -12.96
C GLU A 684 -23.61 15.11 -12.61
N LYS A 685 -24.74 15.67 -13.04
CA LYS A 685 -25.19 17.03 -12.67
C LYS A 685 -26.51 16.98 -11.93
N THR A 686 -26.50 16.57 -10.67
CA THR A 686 -27.56 16.99 -9.73
C THR A 686 -27.02 17.09 -8.31
N LYS A 687 -26.82 18.32 -7.81
CA LYS A 687 -26.81 18.58 -6.37
C LYS A 687 -28.22 18.27 -5.85
N ILE A 688 -28.40 17.15 -5.15
CA ILE A 688 -29.66 16.85 -4.47
C ILE A 688 -29.77 17.83 -3.29
N ALA A 689 -30.59 18.86 -3.46
CA ALA A 689 -30.98 19.74 -2.36
C ALA A 689 -32.00 18.98 -1.49
N ILE A 690 -31.56 18.48 -0.34
CA ILE A 690 -32.47 17.98 0.70
C ILE A 690 -33.03 19.20 1.43
N ILE A 691 -34.25 19.60 1.08
CA ILE A 691 -35.01 20.65 1.76
C ILE A 691 -35.65 20.02 3.01
N SER A 692 -35.23 20.46 4.20
CA SER A 692 -36.03 20.34 5.42
C SER A 692 -36.95 21.55 5.55
N GLU A 693 -38.23 21.37 5.26
CA GLU A 693 -39.28 22.34 5.59
C GLU A 693 -39.58 22.26 7.10
N SER A 694 -39.24 23.31 7.85
CA SER A 694 -39.91 23.63 9.11
C SER A 694 -40.12 25.14 9.21
N LYS A 695 -41.39 25.54 9.08
CA LYS A 695 -41.90 26.90 9.21
C LYS A 695 -41.80 27.38 10.65
N THR A 696 -41.15 28.52 10.89
CA THR A 696 -41.53 29.49 11.94
C THR A 696 -41.02 30.89 11.56
N LYS A 697 -41.93 31.88 11.56
CA LYS A 697 -41.67 33.30 11.25
C LYS A 697 -40.82 33.99 12.32
N PRO A 698 -40.10 35.07 11.98
CA PRO A 698 -39.20 35.79 12.90
C PRO A 698 -39.94 36.86 13.71
N THR A 699 -39.60 36.97 15.00
CA THR A 699 -39.83 38.17 15.82
C THR A 699 -38.49 38.81 16.18
N SER A 700 -38.50 40.13 16.06
CA SER A 700 -37.43 41.10 16.28
C SER A 700 -36.93 41.18 17.72
N GLY A 701 -35.62 41.41 17.90
CA GLY A 701 -35.03 41.89 19.16
C GLY A 701 -33.51 41.72 19.22
N SER A 702 -32.78 42.83 19.20
CA SER A 702 -31.32 43.00 19.24
C SER A 702 -30.67 42.41 20.52
N THR A 703 -29.45 41.87 20.54
CA THR A 703 -28.15 42.58 20.49
C THR A 703 -26.99 41.56 20.68
N SER A 704 -25.77 41.97 20.34
CA SER A 704 -24.44 41.32 20.49
C SER A 704 -23.92 40.50 19.29
N LYS A 705 -23.10 41.17 18.47
CA LYS A 705 -22.24 40.57 17.43
C LYS A 705 -20.92 40.17 18.08
N SER A 706 -20.68 38.88 18.25
CA SER A 706 -19.34 38.29 18.23
C SER A 706 -19.25 37.40 16.99
N ASN A 707 -18.25 37.65 16.15
CA ASN A 707 -18.02 36.92 14.89
C ASN A 707 -17.11 35.70 15.15
N PRO A 708 -17.57 34.46 14.89
CA PRO A 708 -16.68 33.35 14.57
C PRO A 708 -16.83 33.00 13.09
N LYS A 709 -15.91 33.50 12.25
CA LYS A 709 -15.69 32.99 10.88
C LYS A 709 -14.20 32.93 10.61
N VAL A 710 -13.53 31.93 11.18
CA VAL A 710 -12.23 31.44 10.71
C VAL A 710 -12.22 29.93 10.93
N ALA A 711 -12.80 29.19 9.98
CA ALA A 711 -12.52 27.78 9.71
C ALA A 711 -13.51 27.29 8.64
N GLU A 712 -13.24 27.61 7.38
CA GLU A 712 -13.71 26.89 6.19
C GLU A 712 -13.36 27.73 4.95
N LYS A 713 -12.18 27.45 4.37
CA LYS A 713 -11.80 27.65 2.96
C LYS A 713 -10.28 27.49 2.82
N ILE A 714 -9.82 26.27 2.58
CA ILE A 714 -8.61 26.06 1.78
C ILE A 714 -8.97 25.07 0.66
N PRO A 715 -9.51 25.55 -0.48
CA PRO A 715 -9.50 24.79 -1.72
C PRO A 715 -8.07 24.78 -2.30
N GLY A 716 -7.63 23.65 -2.87
CA GLY A 716 -6.34 23.52 -3.54
C GLY A 716 -6.15 24.57 -4.63
N HIS A 717 -5.15 25.44 -4.45
CA HIS A 717 -4.91 26.65 -5.25
C HIS A 717 -3.91 26.45 -6.40
N PHE A 718 -3.75 25.25 -6.98
CA PHE A 718 -2.96 25.11 -8.22
C PHE A 718 -3.72 25.56 -9.48
N SER A 719 -5.03 25.81 -9.39
CA SER A 719 -5.87 26.16 -10.54
C SER A 719 -5.91 27.65 -10.90
N SER A 720 -5.17 28.53 -10.20
CA SER A 720 -5.21 29.99 -10.44
C SER A 720 -3.93 30.57 -11.07
N LEU A 721 -2.95 29.75 -11.45
CA LEU A 721 -1.84 30.22 -12.28
C LEU A 721 -2.35 30.38 -13.71
N THR A 722 -2.77 31.60 -14.07
CA THR A 722 -2.97 31.94 -15.47
C THR A 722 -1.63 31.78 -16.20
N SER A 723 -1.61 30.98 -17.25
CA SER A 723 -0.43 30.54 -18.03
C SER A 723 0.44 31.64 -18.64
N LYS A 724 0.13 32.92 -18.40
CA LYS A 724 0.82 34.08 -18.99
C LYS A 724 1.95 34.67 -18.14
N GLN A 725 2.17 34.21 -16.91
CA GLN A 725 3.29 34.67 -16.05
C GLN A 725 3.90 33.54 -15.20
N LEU A 726 4.25 32.42 -15.83
CA LEU A 726 5.00 31.35 -15.15
C LEU A 726 6.45 31.74 -14.81
N VAL A 727 7.00 32.72 -15.52
CA VAL A 727 8.33 33.26 -15.25
C VAL A 727 8.17 34.72 -14.83
N PRO A 728 8.45 35.06 -13.57
CA PRO A 728 8.37 36.45 -13.11
C PRO A 728 9.46 37.28 -13.79
N VAL A 729 9.09 38.48 -14.22
CA VAL A 729 9.99 39.41 -14.92
C VAL A 729 10.63 40.38 -13.92
N GLU A 730 9.88 40.76 -12.89
CA GLU A 730 10.34 41.68 -11.86
C GLU A 730 10.87 40.90 -10.63
N PRO A 731 12.09 41.21 -10.16
CA PRO A 731 12.71 40.46 -9.06
C PRO A 731 12.12 40.80 -7.69
N ILE A 732 11.51 41.98 -7.53
CA ILE A 732 10.79 42.38 -6.32
C ILE A 732 9.43 42.95 -6.72
N ILE A 733 8.36 42.49 -6.07
CA ILE A 733 7.01 43.04 -6.21
C ILE A 733 6.42 43.39 -4.83
N GLN A 734 5.71 44.51 -4.74
CA GLN A 734 4.95 44.84 -3.54
C GLN A 734 3.66 44.00 -3.48
N MET A 735 3.48 43.25 -2.40
CA MET A 735 2.41 42.25 -2.28
C MET A 735 1.18 42.76 -1.51
N ASN A 736 1.27 43.90 -0.82
CA ASN A 736 0.19 44.52 -0.08
C ASN A 736 0.16 46.06 -0.21
N SER A 737 -0.95 46.67 0.20
CA SER A 737 -1.18 48.12 0.07
C SER A 737 -0.54 48.96 1.19
N SER A 738 0.09 48.33 2.18
CA SER A 738 0.69 48.99 3.35
C SER A 738 1.98 49.72 2.97
N LYS A 739 2.13 50.98 3.40
CA LYS A 739 3.30 51.84 3.09
C LYS A 739 4.10 52.30 4.30
N THR A 740 3.64 51.98 5.51
CA THR A 740 4.23 52.45 6.77
C THR A 740 4.59 51.26 7.66
N GLY A 741 5.84 51.20 8.14
CA GLY A 741 6.36 50.12 8.97
C GLY A 741 7.64 49.51 8.40
N ILE A 742 8.22 48.54 9.13
CA ILE A 742 9.43 47.83 8.70
C ILE A 742 9.06 46.92 7.50
N PRO A 743 9.75 47.02 6.36
CA PRO A 743 9.46 46.18 5.20
C PRO A 743 9.83 44.72 5.48
N LEU A 744 8.89 43.80 5.20
CA LEU A 744 9.12 42.37 5.26
C LEU A 744 9.37 41.84 3.84
N PHE A 745 10.50 41.16 3.66
CA PHE A 745 10.83 40.47 2.41
C PHE A 745 10.49 38.99 2.53
N ILE A 746 9.74 38.48 1.55
CA ILE A 746 9.34 37.08 1.47
C ILE A 746 9.92 36.48 0.18
N VAL A 747 10.70 35.42 0.31
CA VAL A 747 11.24 34.69 -0.85
C VAL A 747 10.19 33.72 -1.38
N HIS A 748 10.08 33.62 -2.70
CA HIS A 748 9.16 32.71 -3.36
C HIS A 748 9.30 31.23 -2.92
N PRO A 749 8.21 30.44 -2.99
CA PRO A 749 8.25 28.98 -2.86
C PRO A 749 8.85 28.33 -4.12
N ILE A 750 9.00 27.00 -4.17
CA ILE A 750 9.78 26.28 -5.20
C ILE A 750 9.37 26.61 -6.65
N GLU A 751 8.16 27.10 -6.88
CA GLU A 751 7.61 27.50 -8.18
C GLU A 751 8.21 28.80 -8.75
N GLY A 752 9.03 29.53 -7.99
CA GLY A 752 9.71 30.74 -8.49
C GLY A 752 8.92 32.05 -8.36
N SER A 753 7.63 32.01 -8.02
CA SER A 753 6.76 33.19 -7.90
C SER A 753 6.07 33.30 -6.54
N VAL A 754 5.93 34.54 -6.04
CA VAL A 754 5.26 34.85 -4.76
C VAL A 754 3.73 34.91 -4.86
N ALA A 755 3.14 34.66 -6.05
CA ALA A 755 1.71 34.81 -6.30
C ALA A 755 0.83 34.04 -5.30
N MET A 756 1.25 32.84 -4.91
CA MET A 756 0.55 31.98 -3.95
C MET A 756 0.54 32.54 -2.52
N LEU A 757 1.46 33.45 -2.22
CA LEU A 757 1.62 34.06 -0.90
C LEU A 757 0.88 35.41 -0.78
N ASN A 758 0.26 35.90 -1.86
CA ASN A 758 -0.48 37.17 -1.85
C ASN A 758 -1.61 37.19 -0.81
N SER A 759 -2.36 36.09 -0.66
CA SER A 759 -3.44 36.01 0.34
C SER A 759 -2.94 36.20 1.77
N ILE A 760 -1.72 35.74 2.06
CA ILE A 760 -1.06 35.90 3.37
C ILE A 760 -0.53 37.33 3.51
N ALA A 761 0.12 37.86 2.47
CA ALA A 761 0.67 39.22 2.48
C ALA A 761 -0.40 40.30 2.74
N GLN A 762 -1.63 40.09 2.26
CA GLN A 762 -2.76 41.01 2.49
C GLN A 762 -3.24 41.04 3.95
N LEU A 763 -2.91 40.03 4.77
CA LEU A 763 -3.25 39.98 6.20
C LEU A 763 -2.21 40.69 7.08
N ILE A 764 -1.12 41.18 6.50
CA ILE A 764 0.02 41.78 7.21
C ILE A 764 -0.08 43.31 7.19
N ASN A 765 0.06 43.92 8.37
CA ASN A 765 -0.16 45.35 8.59
C ASN A 765 1.06 46.25 8.30
N PHE A 766 2.18 45.70 7.83
CA PHE A 766 3.39 46.43 7.39
C PHE A 766 3.72 46.09 5.93
N PRO A 767 4.54 46.88 5.22
CA PRO A 767 4.84 46.66 3.80
C PRO A 767 5.46 45.28 3.57
N VAL A 768 4.91 44.52 2.62
CA VAL A 768 5.41 43.18 2.25
C VAL A 768 5.90 43.21 0.81
N TYR A 769 7.15 42.80 0.61
CA TYR A 769 7.82 42.70 -0.68
C TYR A 769 8.17 41.26 -0.98
N GLY A 770 7.72 40.76 -2.12
CA GLY A 770 7.99 39.42 -2.57
C GLY A 770 9.19 39.38 -3.50
N ILE A 771 10.18 38.54 -3.17
CA ILE A 771 11.36 38.29 -4.00
C ILE A 771 11.08 37.09 -4.91
N GLN A 772 11.20 37.30 -6.23
CA GLN A 772 10.85 36.32 -7.26
C GLN A 772 12.10 35.77 -7.98
N CYS A 773 12.02 34.54 -8.49
CA CYS A 773 13.08 33.91 -9.28
C CYS A 773 12.95 34.31 -10.75
N THR A 774 13.57 35.44 -11.13
CA THR A 774 13.63 35.88 -12.52
C THR A 774 14.69 35.10 -13.31
N PRO A 775 14.70 35.15 -14.66
CA PRO A 775 15.75 34.52 -15.47
C PRO A 775 17.19 34.98 -15.17
N GLU A 776 17.33 36.13 -14.52
CA GLU A 776 18.62 36.72 -14.13
C GLU A 776 19.14 36.17 -12.79
N ALA A 777 18.30 35.42 -12.05
CA ALA A 777 18.68 34.80 -10.80
C ALA A 777 19.56 33.56 -11.04
N PRO A 778 20.73 33.44 -10.39
CA PRO A 778 21.63 32.31 -10.60
C PRO A 778 21.02 31.01 -10.07
N SER A 779 21.07 29.93 -10.86
CA SER A 779 20.45 28.63 -10.52
C SER A 779 21.46 27.51 -10.21
N GLU A 780 22.76 27.83 -10.16
CA GLU A 780 23.83 26.84 -10.02
C GLU A 780 24.06 26.38 -8.56
N SER A 781 23.75 27.23 -7.56
CA SER A 781 23.87 26.90 -6.14
C SER A 781 22.95 27.78 -5.27
N ILE A 782 22.59 27.28 -4.08
CA ILE A 782 21.76 28.02 -3.11
C ILE A 782 22.51 29.25 -2.59
N GLU A 783 23.83 29.13 -2.41
CA GLU A 783 24.69 30.20 -1.91
C GLU A 783 24.74 31.39 -2.87
N GLN A 784 24.86 31.14 -4.17
CA GLN A 784 24.84 32.19 -5.19
C GLN A 784 23.45 32.84 -5.31
N LEU A 785 22.39 32.04 -5.22
CA LEU A 785 21.01 32.53 -5.26
C LEU A 785 20.69 33.42 -4.05
N ALA A 786 21.10 33.01 -2.86
CA ALA A 786 20.95 33.80 -1.64
C ALA A 786 21.73 35.12 -1.69
N ALA A 787 22.97 35.09 -2.21
CA ALA A 787 23.77 36.31 -2.39
C ALA A 787 23.12 37.28 -3.40
N TRP A 788 22.51 36.76 -4.46
CA TRP A 788 21.76 37.55 -5.42
C TRP A 788 20.51 38.18 -4.80
N TYR A 789 19.67 37.40 -4.09
CA TYR A 789 18.49 37.95 -3.40
C TYR A 789 18.85 39.01 -2.36
N TRP A 790 19.93 38.80 -1.62
CA TRP A 790 20.44 39.80 -0.68
C TRP A 790 20.77 41.12 -1.39
N LYS A 791 21.54 41.04 -2.48
CA LYS A 791 21.94 42.22 -3.26
C LYS A 791 20.74 42.99 -3.81
N VAL A 792 19.77 42.28 -4.39
CA VAL A 792 18.54 42.86 -4.94
C VAL A 792 17.71 43.54 -3.84
N SER A 793 17.59 42.92 -2.67
CA SER A 793 16.84 43.47 -1.53
C SER A 793 17.49 44.73 -0.97
N VAL A 794 18.82 44.76 -0.86
CA VAL A 794 19.57 45.94 -0.39
C VAL A 794 19.48 47.10 -1.37
N LEU A 795 19.62 46.84 -2.68
CA LEU A 795 19.42 47.85 -3.73
C LEU A 795 18.02 48.45 -3.65
N TYR A 796 16.99 47.61 -3.45
CA TYR A 796 15.61 48.09 -3.35
C TYR A 796 15.38 48.95 -2.10
N LEU A 797 15.91 48.53 -0.94
CA LEU A 797 15.86 49.35 0.28
C LEU A 797 16.55 50.70 0.08
N TYR A 798 17.72 50.72 -0.58
CA TYR A 798 18.42 51.96 -0.90
C TYR A 798 17.56 52.91 -1.76
N PHE A 799 16.90 52.40 -2.80
CA PHE A 799 15.98 53.19 -3.63
C PHE A 799 14.72 53.64 -2.87
N PHE A 800 14.15 52.78 -2.02
CA PHE A 800 12.95 53.06 -1.22
C PHE A 800 13.21 54.21 -0.24
N PHE A 801 14.29 54.15 0.54
CA PHE A 801 14.63 55.20 1.51
C PHE A 801 14.99 56.54 0.84
N HIS A 802 15.55 56.49 -0.36
CA HIS A 802 15.86 57.71 -1.13
C HIS A 802 14.60 58.41 -1.67
N GLN A 803 13.50 57.68 -1.89
CA GLN A 803 12.20 58.23 -2.30
C GLN A 803 11.33 58.69 -1.13
N THR A 804 11.43 58.05 0.05
CA THR A 804 10.57 58.36 1.22
C THR A 804 11.19 59.33 2.21
N GLY A 805 12.41 59.83 1.97
CA GLY A 805 13.04 60.88 2.78
C GLY A 805 13.40 60.48 4.22
N HIS A 806 13.37 59.20 4.54
CA HIS A 806 13.72 58.68 5.87
C HIS A 806 15.11 58.04 5.83
N PHE A 807 16.15 58.83 6.12
CA PHE A 807 17.46 58.29 6.53
C PHE A 807 17.51 58.29 8.06
N THR A 808 17.28 57.13 8.66
CA THR A 808 17.72 56.79 10.02
C THR A 808 18.04 55.32 10.06
#